data_AF-A0A3R6Z075-F1
#
_entry.id   AF-A0A3R6Z075-F1
#
_cell.length_a   1.000
_cell.length_b   1.000
_cell.length_c   1.000
_cell.angle_alpha   90.00
_cell.angle_beta   90.00
_cell.angle_gamma   90.00
#
_symmetry.space_group_name_H-M   'P 1'
#
loop_
_entity.id
_entity.type
_entity.pdbx_description
1 polymer ?
#
loop_
_entity_poly.entity_id
_entity_poly.type
_entity_poly.pdbx_seq_one_letter_code
_entity_poly.pdbx_strand_id
1 'polypeptide(L)'
;MALAWCSAILLASSVSACTLLAAGSKATVDGSAIVGTTLDGMDTPVDLRLIRVPAMNHPTGAKRAVYNDGLDHGTPRFVTTERGPGYLPLTNQTISTPLGYIPQVNSTYAYWDNSYGMQNEVQLSIGESTCAAKTVGYPLDYPNGRNLLSINELSRIALERCDTSVCAVKTMGTLAEEYGFYGEYSDNPSKPGYGGSSEALIIADKFQHVWIFHILTGAHNSGAVWAAQRLGDDQFTIVPNTFVIRTLNLTDSANYLASSNVHSFAYAQGWASPSEPFDFTAAYGFAAPASNKPLYGGRRMWRAYDVVVPSLGLDPDVGFHARVPTYPLSVKPDTLVSPATIVRIFSDYYQNTSYDLTKGMAAGPFHDPARYSYAKGVQGAWERSISIHRMVHSFVLQTRPNMADAIGGIAWYSQGVAADSVYFPISCGQTTLPTVFNQAIRTQFDTESTWWAFQFTTNWAHLRYDLIHRHIHTERVKYNTLARQLHVTTEATCRSRNLSTSDCVALVESAYNEFIVTTTNAWWQFAWRLVSSFNAGYEFFNESATGGRSIGYPADWANQTEYVLYPQHYHPPAQVAAEENRTAAVDPDTGVLSIVVGGSSAQLEAFSLSSGFLLGFVCGTMSLSLVVAAVALVSRSNSMLTAFAALTLASSAAACTLVGVGSKATMDGSALVGTTMDSMATPVDLRLVRVPAMNHSAGAQRVVYNDALHHGYPRFVSTERGPGYLPLNGSNQTITTPLGYIPQVNSTYAYWDGDYGMQNEVQLSIAESTCAARTVGYPLDMPNGRNLLSINELSRIALERCDTSVCAVKTMGALAEEYGFYGEYSRDQTKPGYGGSSEALIIGDKFQNVWIFHILTGAHNSGAIWAAQRLGDDQFTIVPNTFVIRTLNLTDSANYLASSNVSAHAYAQGWASPEEPFDFTSAYGYDVYTPNKPLYSGRRMWRGYDMVAPSLHLDPDVGFHVRVPTYPLSVKPDTLMTPTSIMQYFSDYYQNTTYDLTKGMAAGPFHDPARFGHAHRLDGNWERSISIARTTHSIVMQTRPNMADAIGGVAWYAQGVPADSVYFPISCGQTTLPTVFNQAIRTQFDTESTWWAFQFTTNWAPLRYDLIHRHIHTERVKYTTLARELQQSTEASCRSRNLSTSDCVALVESAYNEFIVTTTNAWWQFAWRLVSSFNAGYEFFNESATGGRSIGYPADWANQTEY
;
A
#
# COMPACT_ATOMS: atom_id res chain seq x y z
N MET A 1 -22.61 -13.21 51.44
CA MET A 1 -23.40 -12.84 50.25
C MET A 1 -23.18 -11.36 49.99
N ALA A 2 -22.22 -11.03 49.12
CA ALA A 2 -22.01 -9.71 48.49
C ALA A 2 -20.82 -9.89 47.52
N LEU A 3 -21.12 -10.31 46.28
CA LEU A 3 -20.15 -10.33 45.19
C LEU A 3 -19.94 -8.89 44.71
N ALA A 4 -18.78 -8.31 44.98
CA ALA A 4 -18.29 -7.15 44.26
C ALA A 4 -17.45 -7.65 43.07
N TRP A 5 -18.06 -7.64 41.88
CA TRP A 5 -17.35 -7.84 40.63
C TRP A 5 -16.46 -6.61 40.37
N CYS A 6 -15.17 -6.71 40.68
CA CYS A 6 -14.18 -5.80 40.11
C CYS A 6 -13.86 -6.29 38.70
N SER A 7 -14.45 -5.66 37.70
CA SER A 7 -14.01 -5.75 36.30
C SER A 7 -12.64 -5.08 36.19
N ALA A 8 -11.58 -5.84 36.45
CA ALA A 8 -10.24 -5.43 36.06
C ALA A 8 -10.16 -5.50 34.54
N ILE A 9 -10.15 -4.34 33.89
CA ILE A 9 -9.80 -4.22 32.47
C ILE A 9 -8.35 -4.70 32.35
N LEU A 10 -8.17 -5.97 31.98
CA LEU A 10 -6.90 -6.54 31.57
C LEU A 10 -6.54 -5.93 30.22
N LEU A 11 -5.89 -4.77 30.24
CA LEU A 11 -5.14 -4.29 29.08
C LEU A 11 -4.07 -5.34 28.78
N ALA A 12 -4.21 -6.05 27.65
CA ALA A 12 -3.17 -6.90 27.10
C ALA A 12 -1.93 -6.04 26.84
N SER A 13 -0.92 -6.17 27.69
CA SER A 13 0.40 -5.62 27.41
C SER A 13 1.01 -6.41 26.26
N SER A 14 1.36 -5.74 25.16
CA SER A 14 2.21 -6.31 24.12
C SER A 14 3.58 -6.66 24.74
N VAL A 15 4.01 -7.90 24.56
CA VAL A 15 5.33 -8.39 25.01
C VAL A 15 6.18 -8.59 23.74
N SER A 16 7.35 -7.95 23.66
CA SER A 16 8.43 -8.35 22.74
C SER A 16 8.78 -9.80 23.04
N ALA A 17 8.73 -10.64 22.02
CA ALA A 17 8.56 -12.06 22.25
C ALA A 17 9.22 -12.86 21.14
N CYS A 18 10.50 -13.14 21.34
CA CYS A 18 11.41 -13.85 20.46
C CYS A 18 11.02 -15.32 20.22
N THR A 19 11.68 -15.96 19.25
CA THR A 19 11.67 -17.41 19.04
C THR A 19 13.11 -17.91 18.99
N LEU A 20 13.46 -18.85 19.87
CA LEU A 20 14.80 -19.40 20.02
C LEU A 20 14.83 -20.87 19.56
N LEU A 21 15.83 -21.24 18.76
CA LEU A 21 15.99 -22.56 18.16
C LEU A 21 17.40 -23.09 18.35
N ALA A 22 17.55 -24.41 18.40
CA ALA A 22 18.87 -25.03 18.27
C ALA A 22 18.84 -26.43 17.69
N ALA A 23 19.97 -26.82 17.09
CA ALA A 23 20.24 -28.17 16.62
C ALA A 23 21.62 -28.63 17.11
N GLY A 24 21.68 -29.83 17.67
CA GLY A 24 22.93 -30.49 18.03
C GLY A 24 23.75 -30.89 16.80
N SER A 25 25.04 -31.15 16.98
CA SER A 25 25.99 -31.41 15.89
C SER A 25 25.67 -32.62 15.01
N LYS A 26 25.01 -33.66 15.55
CA LYS A 26 24.59 -34.84 14.79
C LYS A 26 23.22 -34.66 14.14
N ALA A 27 22.52 -33.57 14.44
CA ALA A 27 21.28 -33.19 13.78
C ALA A 27 21.50 -32.29 12.57
N THR A 28 22.73 -31.85 12.29
CA THR A 28 23.04 -30.87 11.22
C THR A 28 23.82 -31.46 10.05
N VAL A 29 23.71 -30.82 8.89
CA VAL A 29 24.30 -31.30 7.62
C VAL A 29 25.83 -31.25 7.58
N ASP A 30 26.46 -30.40 8.39
CA ASP A 30 27.91 -30.12 8.37
C ASP A 30 28.61 -30.45 9.69
N GLY A 31 27.92 -31.04 10.66
CA GLY A 31 28.47 -31.36 11.98
C GLY A 31 28.59 -30.15 12.92
N SER A 32 28.05 -28.99 12.54
CA SER A 32 28.01 -27.79 13.38
C SER A 32 26.92 -27.86 14.44
N ALA A 33 27.15 -27.25 15.61
CA ALA A 33 26.02 -26.91 16.48
C ALA A 33 25.45 -25.56 16.03
N ILE A 34 24.12 -25.48 15.97
CA ILE A 34 23.39 -24.31 15.47
C ILE A 34 22.53 -23.72 16.59
N VAL A 35 22.57 -22.40 16.75
CA VAL A 35 21.65 -21.61 17.57
C VAL A 35 21.02 -20.55 16.68
N GLY A 36 19.72 -20.32 16.79
CA GLY A 36 19.09 -19.22 16.07
C GLY A 36 18.08 -18.49 16.93
N THR A 37 17.91 -17.20 16.66
CA THR A 37 16.92 -16.35 17.32
C THR A 37 16.24 -15.39 16.35
N THR A 38 14.95 -15.12 16.58
CA THR A 38 14.25 -13.93 16.09
C THR A 38 14.12 -12.91 17.22
N LEU A 39 14.39 -11.63 16.96
CA LEU A 39 14.17 -10.54 17.92
C LEU A 39 13.02 -9.65 17.48
N ASP A 40 12.03 -9.47 18.37
CA ASP A 40 10.73 -8.88 18.05
C ASP A 40 10.46 -7.58 18.84
N GLY A 41 11.35 -6.60 18.76
CA GLY A 41 11.35 -5.36 19.57
C GLY A 41 11.04 -4.07 18.80
N MET A 42 9.93 -4.02 18.06
CA MET A 42 9.54 -2.85 17.26
C MET A 42 8.71 -1.81 18.04
N ASP A 43 8.27 -2.10 19.26
CA ASP A 43 7.41 -1.23 20.07
C ASP A 43 8.10 0.00 20.65
N THR A 44 9.43 -0.05 20.77
CA THR A 44 10.27 1.10 21.12
C THR A 44 11.38 1.29 20.08
N PRO A 45 11.96 2.49 19.96
CA PRO A 45 13.19 2.70 19.21
C PRO A 45 14.38 1.95 19.86
N VAL A 46 14.60 0.69 19.51
CA VAL A 46 15.82 -0.07 19.90
C VAL A 46 17.04 0.27 19.02
N ASP A 47 18.24 0.06 19.53
CA ASP A 47 19.47 0.29 18.79
C ASP A 47 19.71 -0.81 17.73
N LEU A 48 19.69 -0.44 16.45
CA LEU A 48 19.83 -1.33 15.29
C LEU A 48 21.26 -1.84 15.05
N ARG A 49 22.25 -1.31 15.76
CA ARG A 49 23.67 -1.57 15.45
C ARG A 49 24.12 -2.97 15.87
N LEU A 50 24.81 -3.67 14.98
CA LEU A 50 25.61 -4.84 15.29
C LEU A 50 27.06 -4.40 15.55
N ILE A 51 27.48 -4.44 16.82
CA ILE A 51 28.75 -3.86 17.27
C ILE A 51 29.77 -4.95 17.53
N ARG A 52 31.01 -4.76 17.07
CA ARG A 52 32.16 -5.56 17.49
C ARG A 52 32.74 -4.97 18.78
N VAL A 53 32.73 -5.76 19.85
CA VAL A 53 33.49 -5.47 21.07
C VAL A 53 34.84 -6.21 20.97
N PRO A 54 35.99 -5.51 21.04
CA PRO A 54 37.30 -6.14 20.91
C PRO A 54 37.70 -6.91 22.17
N ALA A 55 38.63 -7.84 22.02
CA ALA A 55 39.33 -8.47 23.14
C ALA A 55 40.12 -7.40 23.89
N MET A 56 40.06 -7.40 25.21
CA MET A 56 40.68 -6.38 26.05
C MET A 56 41.48 -7.00 27.18
N ASN A 57 42.54 -6.30 27.58
CA ASN A 57 43.31 -6.62 28.79
C ASN A 57 42.97 -5.60 29.86
N HIS A 58 42.78 -6.07 31.08
CA HIS A 58 42.44 -5.25 32.24
C HIS A 58 43.45 -5.45 33.37
N PRO A 59 43.78 -4.39 34.14
CA PRO A 59 44.64 -4.53 35.30
C PRO A 59 43.94 -5.33 36.41
N THR A 60 44.73 -6.02 37.23
CA THR A 60 44.21 -6.77 38.38
C THR A 60 43.42 -5.86 39.32
N GLY A 61 42.23 -6.29 39.73
CA GLY A 61 41.32 -5.52 40.58
C GLY A 61 40.45 -4.51 39.82
N ALA A 62 40.54 -4.46 38.48
CA ALA A 62 39.61 -3.69 37.66
C ALA A 62 38.15 -4.09 37.92
N LYS A 63 37.25 -3.15 37.64
CA LYS A 63 35.80 -3.36 37.73
C LYS A 63 35.18 -3.23 36.34
N ARG A 64 34.12 -3.98 36.08
CA ARG A 64 33.34 -3.97 34.85
C ARG A 64 32.01 -3.27 35.13
N ALA A 65 31.80 -2.11 34.52
CA ALA A 65 30.52 -1.39 34.59
C ALA A 65 29.37 -2.25 34.07
N VAL A 66 28.19 -2.13 34.66
CA VAL A 66 26.94 -2.77 34.24
C VAL A 66 25.94 -1.67 33.89
N TYR A 67 25.29 -1.76 32.74
CA TYR A 67 24.34 -0.75 32.25
C TYR A 67 22.91 -1.31 32.20
N ASN A 68 21.91 -0.45 32.41
CA ASN A 68 20.49 -0.84 32.40
C ASN A 68 19.90 -0.89 30.97
N ASP A 69 20.59 -1.58 30.06
CA ASP A 69 20.15 -1.76 28.67
C ASP A 69 18.89 -2.63 28.51
N GLY A 70 18.49 -3.34 29.57
CA GLY A 70 17.27 -4.16 29.56
C GLY A 70 15.98 -3.37 29.70
N LEU A 71 16.00 -2.13 30.20
CA LEU A 71 14.82 -1.26 30.36
C LEU A 71 14.99 0.13 29.73
N ASP A 72 16.23 0.63 29.61
CA ASP A 72 16.54 1.91 28.96
C ASP A 72 16.64 1.73 27.44
N HIS A 73 15.53 1.36 26.80
CA HIS A 73 15.49 1.22 25.35
C HIS A 73 15.73 2.59 24.67
N GLY A 74 16.53 2.60 23.61
CA GLY A 74 16.84 3.82 22.86
C GLY A 74 17.97 3.62 21.85
N THR A 75 18.24 4.66 21.06
CA THR A 75 19.39 4.71 20.15
C THR A 75 20.30 5.90 20.49
N PRO A 76 21.58 5.68 20.84
CA PRO A 76 22.24 4.39 21.07
C PRO A 76 21.78 3.72 22.38
N ARG A 77 21.92 2.39 22.47
CA ARG A 77 21.50 1.61 23.65
C ARG A 77 22.22 2.01 24.94
N PHE A 78 23.50 2.32 24.85
CA PHE A 78 24.27 3.04 25.86
C PHE A 78 25.56 3.56 25.23
N VAL A 79 26.24 4.48 25.93
CA VAL A 79 27.47 5.14 25.49
C VAL A 79 28.54 4.97 26.56
N THR A 80 29.71 4.46 26.19
CA THR A 80 30.81 4.20 27.13
C THR A 80 32.17 4.19 26.44
N THR A 81 33.21 4.55 27.19
CA THR A 81 34.60 4.45 26.74
C THR A 81 35.23 3.07 27.03
N GLU A 82 34.52 2.17 27.70
CA GLU A 82 35.06 0.91 28.24
C GLU A 82 34.76 -0.34 27.38
N ARG A 83 33.94 -0.23 26.32
CA ARG A 83 33.50 -1.37 25.48
C ARG A 83 34.04 -1.38 24.05
N GLY A 84 34.86 -0.39 23.69
CA GLY A 84 35.47 -0.28 22.36
C GLY A 84 34.77 0.69 21.41
N PRO A 85 35.25 0.78 20.14
CA PRO A 85 34.93 1.88 19.24
C PRO A 85 33.44 2.09 18.95
N GLY A 86 32.64 1.02 18.85
CA GLY A 86 31.21 1.11 18.55
C GLY A 86 30.36 1.73 19.66
N TYR A 87 30.90 1.85 20.87
CA TYR A 87 30.22 2.42 22.05
C TYR A 87 30.74 3.81 22.44
N LEU A 88 31.76 4.33 21.74
CA LEU A 88 32.31 5.64 22.02
C LEU A 88 31.25 6.75 21.78
N PRO A 89 31.26 7.83 22.59
CA PRO A 89 30.35 8.94 22.40
C PRO A 89 30.57 9.62 21.03
N LEU A 90 29.48 9.75 20.27
CA LEU A 90 29.42 10.65 19.12
C LEU A 90 29.13 12.09 19.57
N THR A 91 29.20 13.05 18.65
CA THR A 91 28.91 14.46 18.91
C THR A 91 27.54 14.62 19.58
N ASN A 92 27.50 15.35 20.70
CA ASN A 92 26.31 15.59 21.54
C ASN A 92 25.76 14.36 22.30
N GLN A 93 26.50 13.25 22.39
CA GLN A 93 26.15 12.14 23.27
C GLN A 93 26.84 12.26 24.63
N THR A 94 26.12 11.93 25.69
CA THR A 94 26.65 11.84 27.05
C THR A 94 26.98 10.39 27.40
N ILE A 95 28.06 10.18 28.15
CA ILE A 95 28.42 8.86 28.68
C ILE A 95 27.29 8.36 29.60
N SER A 96 26.86 7.11 29.40
CA SER A 96 25.82 6.47 30.20
C SER A 96 26.29 6.26 31.63
N THR A 97 25.38 6.41 32.59
CA THR A 97 25.66 6.11 34.00
C THR A 97 25.53 4.60 34.23
N PRO A 98 26.55 3.92 34.77
CA PRO A 98 26.43 2.51 35.15
C PRO A 98 25.42 2.30 36.27
N LEU A 99 24.61 1.25 36.17
CA LEU A 99 23.74 0.75 37.22
C LEU A 99 24.55 0.22 38.42
N GLY A 100 25.72 -0.33 38.14
CA GLY A 100 26.67 -0.83 39.14
C GLY A 100 27.90 -1.45 38.51
N TYR A 101 28.64 -2.24 39.30
CA TYR A 101 29.93 -2.81 38.89
C TYR A 101 30.11 -4.23 39.42
N ILE A 102 30.75 -5.08 38.63
CA ILE A 102 31.24 -6.41 39.05
C ILE A 102 32.76 -6.49 38.93
N PRO A 103 33.45 -7.43 39.61
CA PRO A 103 34.87 -7.69 39.40
C PRO A 103 35.17 -7.99 37.93
N GLN A 104 36.22 -7.40 37.38
CA GLN A 104 36.65 -7.65 35.99
C GLN A 104 37.77 -8.70 35.93
N VAL A 105 37.77 -9.48 34.84
CA VAL A 105 38.83 -10.47 34.53
C VAL A 105 40.03 -9.80 33.83
N ASN A 106 41.23 -10.37 33.97
CA ASN A 106 42.45 -9.79 33.38
C ASN A 106 42.44 -9.73 31.84
N SER A 107 41.68 -10.61 31.18
CA SER A 107 41.56 -10.66 29.72
C SER A 107 40.15 -11.07 29.31
N THR A 108 39.60 -10.45 28.28
CA THR A 108 38.30 -10.80 27.69
C THR A 108 38.44 -11.22 26.23
N TYR A 109 37.51 -12.06 25.77
CA TYR A 109 37.36 -12.37 24.34
C TYR A 109 36.63 -11.23 23.61
N ALA A 110 36.95 -11.08 22.32
CA ALA A 110 36.19 -10.26 21.40
C ALA A 110 34.85 -10.92 21.04
N TYR A 111 33.79 -10.14 20.85
CA TYR A 111 32.47 -10.67 20.51
C TYR A 111 31.60 -9.70 19.71
N TRP A 112 30.60 -10.26 19.03
CA TRP A 112 29.55 -9.51 18.36
C TRP A 112 28.38 -9.26 19.32
N ASP A 113 27.99 -7.99 19.41
CA ASP A 113 27.03 -7.47 20.38
C ASP A 113 25.86 -6.77 19.68
N ASN A 114 24.66 -7.04 20.16
CA ASN A 114 23.43 -6.39 19.76
C ASN A 114 22.62 -6.03 21.03
N SER A 115 21.30 -6.24 21.04
CA SER A 115 20.50 -6.18 22.27
C SER A 115 21.06 -7.09 23.37
N TYR A 116 21.72 -8.18 23.00
CA TYR A 116 22.46 -9.07 23.89
C TYR A 116 23.69 -9.65 23.16
N GLY A 117 24.57 -10.34 23.89
CA GLY A 117 25.77 -10.95 23.33
C GLY A 117 25.43 -12.11 22.37
N MET A 118 25.96 -12.09 21.15
CA MET A 118 25.66 -13.09 20.12
C MET A 118 26.71 -14.20 19.98
N GLN A 119 27.91 -13.87 19.52
CA GLN A 119 28.97 -14.86 19.27
C GLN A 119 30.35 -14.26 19.54
N ASN A 120 31.21 -14.98 20.27
CA ASN A 120 32.58 -14.55 20.51
C ASN A 120 33.58 -15.15 19.52
N GLU A 121 34.81 -14.64 19.53
CA GLU A 121 35.88 -15.04 18.61
C GLU A 121 36.33 -16.50 18.75
N VAL A 122 35.94 -17.18 19.84
CA VAL A 122 36.18 -18.61 20.09
C VAL A 122 34.93 -19.48 19.85
N GLN A 123 33.99 -18.96 19.07
CA GLN A 123 32.76 -19.62 18.59
C GLN A 123 31.71 -19.91 19.68
N LEU A 124 31.85 -19.41 20.91
CA LEU A 124 30.76 -19.50 21.88
C LEU A 124 29.59 -18.65 21.36
N SER A 125 28.43 -19.28 21.18
CA SER A 125 27.26 -18.71 20.51
C SER A 125 26.06 -18.72 21.44
N ILE A 126 25.35 -17.61 21.56
CA ILE A 126 24.21 -17.41 22.44
C ILE A 126 23.03 -16.85 21.65
N GLY A 127 21.86 -17.43 21.86
CA GLY A 127 20.57 -16.88 21.46
C GLY A 127 19.65 -16.79 22.67
N GLU A 128 18.67 -15.88 22.62
CA GLU A 128 17.80 -15.53 23.75
C GLU A 128 16.30 -15.61 23.38
N SER A 129 15.45 -15.85 24.38
CA SER A 129 14.00 -15.66 24.30
C SER A 129 13.36 -15.33 25.65
N THR A 130 12.59 -14.24 25.68
CA THR A 130 11.87 -13.78 26.87
C THR A 130 10.78 -14.74 27.29
N CYS A 131 10.78 -15.10 28.56
CA CYS A 131 9.88 -16.07 29.15
C CYS A 131 9.06 -15.48 30.29
N ALA A 132 7.99 -16.16 30.65
CA ALA A 132 7.19 -15.78 31.80
C ALA A 132 7.45 -16.63 33.03
N ALA A 133 7.59 -15.95 34.16
CA ALA A 133 7.82 -16.54 35.46
C ALA A 133 6.87 -15.99 36.51
N LYS A 134 6.75 -16.74 37.62
CA LYS A 134 5.94 -16.37 38.79
C LYS A 134 6.59 -15.31 39.68
N THR A 135 7.81 -14.89 39.38
CA THR A 135 8.52 -13.82 40.10
C THR A 135 8.86 -12.67 39.17
N VAL A 136 9.02 -11.49 39.75
CA VAL A 136 9.47 -10.28 39.05
C VAL A 136 10.56 -9.63 39.90
N GLY A 137 11.66 -9.27 39.24
CA GLY A 137 12.78 -8.56 39.85
C GLY A 137 12.95 -7.16 39.29
N TYR A 138 13.36 -6.17 40.07
CA TYR A 138 13.53 -4.77 39.65
C TYR A 138 15.00 -4.34 39.78
N PRO A 139 15.52 -3.53 38.84
CA PRO A 139 16.91 -3.08 38.86
C PRO A 139 17.20 -2.03 39.94
N LEU A 140 18.48 -1.85 40.30
CA LEU A 140 18.93 -1.00 41.43
C LEU A 140 18.50 0.47 41.34
N ASP A 141 18.24 0.98 40.14
CA ASP A 141 17.80 2.35 39.87
C ASP A 141 16.27 2.55 40.03
N TYR A 142 15.52 1.48 40.32
CA TYR A 142 14.09 1.54 40.64
C TYR A 142 13.82 1.57 42.15
N PRO A 143 12.69 2.14 42.60
CA PRO A 143 12.28 2.09 44.00
C PRO A 143 12.21 0.66 44.54
N ASN A 144 12.97 0.37 45.59
CA ASN A 144 13.12 -0.97 46.19
C ASN A 144 13.72 -2.05 45.27
N GLY A 145 14.36 -1.66 44.18
CA GLY A 145 15.14 -2.54 43.32
C GLY A 145 16.37 -3.11 44.02
N ARG A 146 16.74 -4.36 43.69
CA ARG A 146 17.86 -5.08 44.33
C ARG A 146 18.69 -5.92 43.36
N ASN A 147 18.43 -5.82 42.06
CA ASN A 147 19.05 -6.66 41.05
C ASN A 147 19.93 -5.82 40.14
N LEU A 148 21.14 -6.30 39.86
CA LEU A 148 22.10 -5.58 39.03
C LEU A 148 22.10 -6.07 37.58
N LEU A 149 21.77 -7.35 37.33
CA LEU A 149 22.05 -7.99 36.05
C LEU A 149 20.76 -8.31 35.28
N SER A 150 20.69 -7.81 34.05
CA SER A 150 19.75 -8.29 33.03
C SER A 150 20.39 -9.41 32.21
N ILE A 151 19.59 -10.06 31.37
CA ILE A 151 20.12 -11.10 30.49
C ILE A 151 21.04 -10.56 29.38
N ASN A 152 20.80 -9.33 28.94
CA ASN A 152 21.65 -8.62 28.00
C ASN A 152 23.09 -8.54 28.55
N GLU A 153 23.24 -8.18 29.82
CA GLU A 153 24.55 -8.08 30.46
C GLU A 153 25.15 -9.44 30.80
N LEU A 154 24.35 -10.40 31.27
CA LEU A 154 24.83 -11.76 31.56
C LEU A 154 25.39 -12.46 30.32
N SER A 155 24.72 -12.36 29.18
CA SER A 155 25.19 -12.95 27.92
C SER A 155 26.49 -12.29 27.44
N ARG A 156 26.61 -10.96 27.51
CA ARG A 156 27.85 -10.22 27.21
C ARG A 156 29.00 -10.69 28.10
N ILE A 157 28.76 -10.78 29.41
CA ILE A 157 29.77 -11.25 30.37
C ILE A 157 30.20 -12.70 30.09
N ALA A 158 29.25 -13.56 29.69
CA ALA A 158 29.58 -14.93 29.30
C ALA A 158 30.48 -14.96 28.07
N LEU A 159 30.17 -14.17 27.03
CA LEU A 159 30.99 -14.08 25.83
C LEU A 159 32.37 -13.46 26.10
N GLU A 160 32.47 -12.50 27.02
CA GLU A 160 33.74 -11.91 27.46
C GLU A 160 34.66 -12.95 28.14
N ARG A 161 34.10 -13.96 28.85
CA ARG A 161 34.86 -14.79 29.81
C ARG A 161 34.99 -16.27 29.45
N CYS A 162 34.16 -16.79 28.56
CA CYS A 162 34.01 -18.23 28.35
C CYS A 162 34.24 -18.67 26.90
N ASP A 163 34.72 -19.90 26.75
CA ASP A 163 34.90 -20.63 25.49
C ASP A 163 34.03 -21.90 25.40
N THR A 164 33.37 -22.28 26.50
CA THR A 164 32.47 -23.44 26.59
C THR A 164 31.08 -23.00 27.06
N SER A 165 30.05 -23.71 26.61
CA SER A 165 28.66 -23.47 27.01
C SER A 165 28.45 -23.71 28.51
N VAL A 166 29.16 -24.68 29.09
CA VAL A 166 29.11 -24.98 30.54
C VAL A 166 29.74 -23.85 31.36
N CYS A 167 30.85 -23.27 30.91
CA CYS A 167 31.42 -22.07 31.53
C CYS A 167 30.42 -20.92 31.51
N ALA A 168 29.77 -20.69 30.36
CA ALA A 168 28.79 -19.63 30.20
C ALA A 168 27.60 -19.80 31.17
N VAL A 169 26.98 -20.99 31.22
CA VAL A 169 25.87 -21.30 32.13
C VAL A 169 26.25 -21.02 33.59
N LYS A 170 27.40 -21.53 34.04
CA LYS A 170 27.85 -21.33 35.44
C LYS A 170 28.16 -19.87 35.73
N THR A 171 28.85 -19.19 34.82
CA THR A 171 29.21 -17.77 34.97
C THR A 171 27.97 -16.91 35.10
N MET A 172 26.99 -17.09 34.21
CA MET A 172 25.73 -16.35 34.25
C MET A 172 24.94 -16.65 35.53
N GLY A 173 24.79 -17.93 35.86
CA GLY A 173 24.05 -18.38 37.04
C GLY A 173 24.63 -17.86 38.36
N THR A 174 25.94 -18.01 38.57
CA THR A 174 26.61 -17.55 39.79
C THR A 174 26.55 -16.03 39.95
N LEU A 175 26.77 -15.27 38.87
CA LEU A 175 26.67 -13.81 38.94
C LEU A 175 25.24 -13.36 39.23
N ALA A 176 24.23 -14.01 38.64
CA ALA A 176 22.84 -13.70 38.90
C ALA A 176 22.39 -14.05 40.33
N GLU A 177 22.92 -15.13 40.91
CA GLU A 177 22.71 -15.47 42.33
C GLU A 177 23.31 -14.41 43.27
N GLU A 178 24.52 -13.93 42.97
CA GLU A 178 25.26 -12.98 43.81
C GLU A 178 24.75 -11.54 43.69
N TYR A 179 24.53 -11.06 42.45
CA TYR A 179 24.21 -9.66 42.16
C TYR A 179 22.73 -9.42 41.82
N GLY A 180 21.91 -10.48 41.78
CA GLY A 180 20.49 -10.42 41.46
C GLY A 180 20.19 -10.28 39.97
N PHE A 181 19.03 -10.80 39.58
CA PHE A 181 18.54 -10.83 38.20
C PHE A 181 17.19 -10.11 38.03
N TYR A 182 17.04 -9.37 36.93
CA TYR A 182 15.76 -8.79 36.50
C TYR A 182 15.52 -9.03 34.99
N GLY A 183 14.25 -9.17 34.60
CA GLY A 183 13.83 -9.37 33.21
C GLY A 183 13.45 -8.06 32.50
N GLU A 184 13.23 -8.14 31.19
CA GLU A 184 12.92 -6.99 30.32
C GLU A 184 11.59 -6.27 30.66
N TYR A 185 10.62 -6.95 31.28
CA TYR A 185 9.30 -6.35 31.61
C TYR A 185 9.17 -5.94 33.08
N SER A 186 10.30 -5.62 33.69
CA SER A 186 10.41 -5.22 35.10
C SER A 186 10.43 -3.70 35.28
N ASP A 187 9.54 -3.00 34.60
CA ASP A 187 9.50 -1.54 34.51
C ASP A 187 8.52 -0.86 35.49
N ASN A 188 7.66 -1.64 36.18
CA ASN A 188 6.65 -1.08 37.08
C ASN A 188 6.42 -1.93 38.34
N PRO A 189 6.97 -1.52 39.51
CA PRO A 189 6.73 -2.18 40.80
C PRO A 189 5.24 -2.29 41.20
N SER A 190 4.41 -1.33 40.79
CA SER A 190 2.98 -1.30 41.11
C SER A 190 2.15 -2.20 40.18
N LYS A 191 2.72 -2.62 39.04
CA LYS A 191 2.08 -3.49 38.05
C LYS A 191 3.08 -4.53 37.53
N PRO A 192 3.40 -5.57 38.30
CA PRO A 192 4.46 -6.52 37.94
C PRO A 192 4.19 -7.25 36.60
N GLY A 193 5.18 -7.19 35.70
CA GLY A 193 5.11 -7.77 34.35
C GLY A 193 5.47 -9.26 34.27
N TYR A 194 4.70 -10.14 34.93
CA TYR A 194 4.96 -11.60 34.93
C TYR A 194 5.03 -12.26 33.54
N GLY A 195 4.49 -11.59 32.50
CA GLY A 195 4.49 -12.07 31.12
C GLY A 195 5.87 -12.17 30.46
N GLY A 196 6.86 -11.44 30.98
CA GLY A 196 8.24 -11.38 30.45
C GLY A 196 9.27 -11.09 31.54
N SER A 197 9.04 -11.54 32.77
CA SER A 197 9.92 -11.27 33.91
C SER A 197 11.10 -12.25 34.05
N SER A 198 11.34 -13.08 33.03
CA SER A 198 12.33 -14.14 33.02
C SER A 198 12.82 -14.41 31.61
N GLU A 199 13.92 -15.16 31.48
CA GLU A 199 14.63 -15.27 30.21
C GLU A 199 15.08 -16.71 29.96
N ALA A 200 15.20 -17.07 28.68
CA ALA A 200 15.71 -18.35 28.23
C ALA A 200 16.85 -18.17 27.22
N LEU A 201 17.97 -18.87 27.43
CA LEU A 201 19.10 -18.87 26.50
C LEU A 201 19.34 -20.26 25.94
N ILE A 202 19.84 -20.31 24.71
CA ILE A 202 20.54 -21.48 24.20
C ILE A 202 21.97 -21.08 23.93
N ILE A 203 22.89 -21.85 24.49
CA ILE A 203 24.33 -21.64 24.36
C ILE A 203 24.95 -22.84 23.64
N ALA A 204 25.66 -22.58 22.54
CA ALA A 204 26.42 -23.58 21.80
C ALA A 204 27.91 -23.23 21.77
N ASP A 205 28.77 -24.24 21.78
CA ASP A 205 30.22 -24.07 21.68
C ASP A 205 30.84 -24.96 20.58
N LYS A 206 32.11 -24.69 20.25
CA LYS A 206 32.87 -25.48 19.28
C LYS A 206 33.13 -26.92 19.72
N PHE A 207 32.86 -27.28 20.98
CA PHE A 207 33.00 -28.64 21.49
C PHE A 207 31.71 -29.44 21.32
N GLN A 208 30.78 -28.93 20.50
CA GLN A 208 29.52 -29.56 20.13
C GLN A 208 28.56 -29.75 21.31
N HIS A 209 28.70 -28.95 22.37
CA HIS A 209 27.71 -28.89 23.43
C HIS A 209 26.68 -27.80 23.13
N VAL A 210 25.41 -28.13 23.35
CA VAL A 210 24.30 -27.17 23.30
C VAL A 210 23.55 -27.25 24.62
N TRP A 211 23.32 -26.12 25.26
CA TRP A 211 22.64 -26.03 26.56
C TRP A 211 21.49 -25.05 26.52
N ILE A 212 20.34 -25.48 27.04
CA ILE A 212 19.17 -24.64 27.29
C ILE A 212 19.28 -24.13 28.72
N PHE A 213 19.11 -22.82 28.96
CA PHE A 213 19.25 -22.16 30.25
C PHE A 213 18.02 -21.29 30.54
N HIS A 214 17.34 -21.51 31.65
CA HIS A 214 16.22 -20.70 32.13
C HIS A 214 16.58 -19.97 33.41
N ILE A 215 16.21 -18.69 33.52
CA ILE A 215 16.50 -17.85 34.68
C ILE A 215 15.32 -16.94 35.04
N LEU A 216 15.08 -16.78 36.33
CA LEU A 216 14.09 -15.87 36.92
C LEU A 216 14.64 -15.25 38.21
N THR A 217 14.02 -14.17 38.69
CA THR A 217 14.40 -13.54 39.96
C THR A 217 14.08 -14.45 41.15
N GLY A 218 14.96 -14.46 42.16
CA GLY A 218 14.75 -15.18 43.41
C GLY A 218 13.72 -14.55 44.36
N ALA A 219 13.69 -15.06 45.60
CA ALA A 219 12.79 -14.57 46.64
C ALA A 219 13.03 -13.08 46.97
N HIS A 220 11.97 -12.37 47.35
CA HIS A 220 12.05 -10.98 47.82
C HIS A 220 12.73 -10.00 46.83
N ASN A 221 12.46 -10.15 45.53
CA ASN A 221 13.02 -9.30 44.49
C ASN A 221 14.57 -9.31 44.50
N SER A 222 15.21 -10.44 44.79
CA SER A 222 16.68 -10.50 44.92
C SER A 222 17.24 -11.87 44.55
N GLY A 223 18.51 -11.90 44.13
CA GLY A 223 19.18 -13.10 43.63
C GLY A 223 18.51 -13.65 42.36
N ALA A 224 18.79 -14.91 42.05
CA ALA A 224 18.21 -15.61 40.92
C ALA A 224 17.87 -17.06 41.27
N VAL A 225 16.99 -17.64 40.48
CA VAL A 225 16.74 -19.08 40.38
C VAL A 225 16.95 -19.44 38.92
N TRP A 226 17.71 -20.49 38.64
CA TRP A 226 17.97 -20.91 37.27
C TRP A 226 18.13 -22.42 37.15
N ALA A 227 17.88 -22.93 35.95
CA ALA A 227 18.12 -24.32 35.59
C ALA A 227 18.61 -24.42 34.14
N ALA A 228 19.45 -25.40 33.86
CA ALA A 228 19.99 -25.66 32.54
C ALA A 228 19.99 -27.15 32.20
N GLN A 229 19.73 -27.47 30.94
CA GLN A 229 19.72 -28.82 30.42
C GLN A 229 20.52 -28.91 29.12
N ARG A 230 21.39 -29.93 29.01
CA ARG A 230 22.11 -30.25 27.77
C ARG A 230 21.15 -30.82 26.73
N LEU A 231 21.17 -30.26 25.52
CA LEU A 231 20.49 -30.81 24.35
C LEU A 231 21.29 -32.01 23.81
N GLY A 232 20.61 -33.09 23.45
CA GLY A 232 21.26 -34.24 22.81
C GLY A 232 21.86 -33.88 21.45
N ASP A 233 23.00 -34.49 21.11
CA ASP A 233 23.74 -34.14 19.88
C ASP A 233 22.91 -34.35 18.59
N ASP A 234 21.97 -35.30 18.57
CA ASP A 234 21.10 -35.59 17.42
C ASP A 234 19.70 -34.96 17.53
N GLN A 235 19.54 -34.00 18.44
CA GLN A 235 18.26 -33.36 18.76
C GLN A 235 18.16 -31.94 18.21
N PHE A 236 16.93 -31.52 17.97
CA PHE A 236 16.49 -30.18 17.65
C PHE A 236 15.48 -29.70 18.71
N THR A 237 15.54 -28.42 19.07
CA THR A 237 14.63 -27.82 20.06
C THR A 237 14.20 -26.41 19.64
N ILE A 238 13.07 -25.99 20.19
CA ILE A 238 12.54 -24.64 20.14
C ILE A 238 12.16 -24.20 21.56
N VAL A 239 12.58 -23.00 21.93
CA VAL A 239 12.14 -22.31 23.13
C VAL A 239 11.36 -21.08 22.67
N PRO A 240 10.01 -21.12 22.71
CA PRO A 240 9.23 -19.91 22.54
C PRO A 240 9.24 -19.13 23.86
N ASN A 241 8.29 -18.22 24.07
CA ASN A 241 8.25 -17.36 25.26
C ASN A 241 7.71 -18.06 26.52
N THR A 242 8.19 -19.27 26.79
CA THR A 242 7.83 -20.11 27.93
C THR A 242 8.98 -21.04 28.31
N PHE A 243 9.12 -21.33 29.60
CA PHE A 243 10.07 -22.34 30.05
C PHE A 243 9.69 -23.73 29.51
N VAL A 244 10.64 -24.40 28.88
CA VAL A 244 10.49 -25.76 28.35
C VAL A 244 11.21 -26.86 29.16
N ILE A 245 12.11 -26.50 30.09
CA ILE A 245 12.84 -27.46 30.94
C ILE A 245 11.88 -27.95 32.01
N ARG A 246 11.56 -29.24 31.96
CA ARG A 246 10.64 -29.91 32.86
C ARG A 246 11.40 -30.56 34.01
N THR A 247 11.64 -31.86 33.91
CA THR A 247 12.29 -32.67 34.94
C THR A 247 13.77 -32.36 35.06
N LEU A 248 14.23 -32.13 36.29
CA LEU A 248 15.65 -31.92 36.60
C LEU A 248 16.23 -33.15 37.30
N ASN A 249 17.25 -33.77 36.68
CA ASN A 249 18.06 -34.79 37.34
C ASN A 249 19.40 -34.21 37.80
N LEU A 250 19.42 -33.55 38.95
CA LEU A 250 20.63 -32.90 39.47
C LEU A 250 21.73 -33.88 39.93
N THR A 251 21.46 -35.20 39.93
CA THR A 251 22.52 -36.21 40.12
C THR A 251 23.36 -36.42 38.85
N ASP A 252 22.82 -36.04 37.69
CA ASP A 252 23.50 -36.05 36.39
C ASP A 252 23.99 -34.64 36.04
N SER A 253 25.10 -34.25 36.66
CA SER A 253 25.73 -32.95 36.43
C SER A 253 26.35 -32.79 35.03
N ALA A 254 26.38 -33.85 34.22
CA ALA A 254 26.81 -33.80 32.82
C ALA A 254 25.70 -33.26 31.92
N ASN A 255 24.43 -33.46 32.28
CA ASN A 255 23.28 -33.01 31.49
C ASN A 255 22.40 -31.97 32.19
N TYR A 256 22.54 -31.77 33.50
CA TYR A 256 21.72 -30.83 34.27
C TYR A 256 22.57 -29.95 35.21
N LEU A 257 22.26 -28.66 35.22
CA LEU A 257 22.83 -27.68 36.15
C LEU A 257 21.67 -26.82 36.70
N ALA A 258 21.75 -26.35 37.94
CA ALA A 258 20.76 -25.45 38.50
C ALA A 258 21.31 -24.64 39.68
N SER A 259 20.61 -23.58 40.05
CA SER A 259 20.90 -22.81 41.27
C SER A 259 20.69 -23.65 42.53
N SER A 260 21.46 -23.36 43.58
CA SER A 260 21.36 -24.12 44.85
C SER A 260 19.98 -24.04 45.50
N ASN A 261 19.23 -22.96 45.22
CA ASN A 261 17.90 -22.67 45.76
C ASN A 261 16.75 -23.21 44.89
N VAL A 262 17.02 -23.91 43.77
CA VAL A 262 16.00 -24.29 42.77
C VAL A 262 14.86 -25.14 43.34
N HIS A 263 15.14 -26.02 44.30
CA HIS A 263 14.10 -26.83 44.95
C HIS A 263 13.52 -26.10 46.17
N SER A 264 14.37 -25.60 47.05
CA SER A 264 13.96 -25.01 48.33
C SER A 264 13.03 -23.81 48.15
N PHE A 265 13.25 -22.99 47.12
CA PHE A 265 12.41 -21.83 46.85
C PHE A 265 11.00 -22.25 46.37
N ALA A 266 10.89 -23.15 45.39
CA ALA A 266 9.61 -23.67 44.93
C ALA A 266 8.80 -24.34 46.05
N TYR A 267 9.47 -25.10 46.94
CA TYR A 267 8.81 -25.73 48.09
C TYR A 267 8.32 -24.69 49.10
N ALA A 268 9.12 -23.68 49.40
CA ALA A 268 8.72 -22.60 50.31
C ALA A 268 7.50 -21.80 49.79
N GLN A 269 7.36 -21.68 48.46
CA GLN A 269 6.20 -21.04 47.84
C GLN A 269 4.98 -21.97 47.64
N GLY A 270 5.13 -23.27 47.94
CA GLY A 270 4.10 -24.28 47.66
C GLY A 270 3.85 -24.51 46.17
N TRP A 271 4.81 -24.18 45.30
CA TRP A 271 4.68 -24.36 43.85
C TRP A 271 5.04 -25.76 43.37
N ALA A 272 5.81 -26.49 44.18
CA ALA A 272 6.15 -27.90 44.00
C ALA A 272 6.08 -28.61 45.37
N SER A 273 6.01 -29.95 45.34
CA SER A 273 6.08 -30.79 46.53
C SER A 273 7.35 -31.63 46.52
N PRO A 274 8.04 -31.84 47.67
CA PRO A 274 9.14 -32.79 47.76
C PRO A 274 8.69 -34.25 47.61
N SER A 275 7.39 -34.53 47.67
CA SER A 275 6.82 -35.88 47.44
C SER A 275 6.63 -36.23 45.97
N GLU A 276 6.77 -35.27 45.06
CA GLU A 276 6.52 -35.43 43.62
C GLU A 276 7.80 -35.18 42.81
N PRO A 277 7.94 -35.77 41.61
CA PRO A 277 9.01 -35.40 40.68
C PRO A 277 9.02 -33.89 40.42
N PHE A 278 10.21 -33.27 40.55
CA PHE A 278 10.34 -31.83 40.34
C PHE A 278 10.24 -31.47 38.86
N ASP A 279 9.24 -30.67 38.49
CA ASP A 279 9.06 -30.06 37.16
C ASP A 279 9.31 -28.54 37.27
N PHE A 280 10.41 -28.06 36.69
CA PHE A 280 10.83 -26.66 36.75
C PHE A 280 9.83 -25.72 36.08
N THR A 281 9.36 -26.04 34.86
CA THR A 281 8.33 -25.26 34.18
C THR A 281 7.04 -25.18 35.01
N ALA A 282 6.58 -26.28 35.61
CA ALA A 282 5.37 -26.28 36.43
C ALA A 282 5.54 -25.46 37.72
N ALA A 283 6.73 -25.55 38.32
CA ALA A 283 7.09 -24.83 39.54
C ALA A 283 7.21 -23.32 39.30
N TYR A 284 7.85 -22.88 38.21
CA TYR A 284 8.24 -21.49 38.04
C TYR A 284 7.58 -20.73 36.88
N GLY A 285 7.07 -21.42 35.86
CA GLY A 285 6.44 -20.78 34.71
C GLY A 285 5.12 -20.09 35.04
N PHE A 286 4.84 -18.96 34.38
CA PHE A 286 3.61 -18.19 34.57
C PHE A 286 2.70 -18.17 33.34
N ALA A 287 1.43 -18.45 33.57
CA ALA A 287 0.34 -18.25 32.61
C ALA A 287 -0.86 -17.65 33.36
N ALA A 288 -1.37 -16.51 32.87
CA ALA A 288 -2.57 -15.91 33.41
C ALA A 288 -3.80 -16.79 33.06
N PRO A 289 -4.79 -16.92 33.97
CA PRO A 289 -6.06 -17.57 33.65
C PRO A 289 -6.71 -16.94 32.41
N ALA A 290 -7.30 -17.77 31.53
CA ALA A 290 -7.94 -17.34 30.28
C ALA A 290 -7.03 -16.57 29.30
N SER A 291 -5.70 -16.73 29.37
CA SER A 291 -4.77 -16.18 28.37
C SER A 291 -4.65 -17.08 27.14
N ASN A 292 -4.40 -16.48 25.97
CA ASN A 292 -4.06 -17.18 24.72
C ASN A 292 -2.64 -17.80 24.74
N LYS A 293 -1.95 -17.74 25.88
CA LYS A 293 -0.55 -18.14 26.03
C LYS A 293 -0.25 -19.58 25.59
N PRO A 294 -1.12 -20.58 25.87
CA PRO A 294 -0.86 -21.93 25.42
C PRO A 294 -0.69 -22.03 23.90
N LEU A 295 -1.50 -21.31 23.12
CA LEU A 295 -1.39 -21.28 21.66
C LEU A 295 -0.29 -20.32 21.19
N TYR A 296 -0.10 -19.19 21.87
CA TYR A 296 0.93 -18.19 21.56
C TYR A 296 2.35 -18.77 21.42
N GLY A 297 2.75 -19.62 22.36
CA GLY A 297 4.03 -20.35 22.30
C GLY A 297 3.89 -21.74 21.67
N GLY A 298 2.81 -22.45 22.02
CA GLY A 298 2.61 -23.83 21.60
C GLY A 298 2.47 -24.01 20.09
N ARG A 299 1.81 -23.08 19.38
CA ARG A 299 1.65 -23.20 17.92
C ARG A 299 2.96 -23.00 17.17
N ARG A 300 3.83 -22.10 17.65
CA ARG A 300 5.21 -21.95 17.13
C ARG A 300 6.05 -23.19 17.40
N MET A 301 5.92 -23.76 18.60
CA MET A 301 6.59 -25.01 18.98
C MET A 301 6.19 -26.16 18.08
N TRP A 302 4.88 -26.37 17.91
CA TRP A 302 4.34 -27.33 16.96
C TRP A 302 4.89 -27.10 15.56
N ARG A 303 4.80 -25.88 15.04
CA ARG A 303 5.18 -25.60 13.66
C ARG A 303 6.67 -25.82 13.39
N ALA A 304 7.55 -25.43 14.31
CA ALA A 304 8.97 -25.70 14.17
C ALA A 304 9.26 -27.21 14.12
N TYR A 305 8.56 -28.01 14.91
CA TYR A 305 8.66 -29.47 14.88
C TYR A 305 8.03 -30.08 13.62
N ASP A 306 6.86 -29.64 13.20
CA ASP A 306 6.19 -30.06 11.96
C ASP A 306 7.09 -29.85 10.73
N VAL A 307 7.91 -28.79 10.73
CA VAL A 307 8.84 -28.48 9.64
C VAL A 307 10.06 -29.43 9.58
N VAL A 308 10.50 -30.00 10.71
CA VAL A 308 11.73 -30.82 10.79
C VAL A 308 11.48 -32.31 11.07
N VAL A 309 10.32 -32.64 11.64
CA VAL A 309 9.89 -33.99 12.01
C VAL A 309 8.37 -34.16 11.82
N PRO A 310 7.84 -33.94 10.60
CA PRO A 310 6.42 -34.14 10.32
C PRO A 310 5.97 -35.59 10.61
N SER A 311 6.89 -36.56 10.62
CA SER A 311 6.60 -37.97 10.94
C SER A 311 6.00 -38.19 12.33
N LEU A 312 6.21 -37.27 13.28
CA LEU A 312 5.63 -37.37 14.63
C LEU A 312 4.13 -37.09 14.66
N GLY A 313 3.57 -36.40 13.65
CA GLY A 313 2.14 -36.10 13.60
C GLY A 313 1.63 -35.37 14.84
N LEU A 314 2.40 -34.40 15.35
CA LEU A 314 2.04 -33.66 16.56
C LEU A 314 0.74 -32.88 16.34
N ASP A 315 -0.15 -32.96 17.34
CA ASP A 315 -1.43 -32.24 17.32
C ASP A 315 -1.19 -30.73 17.51
N PRO A 316 -1.61 -29.86 16.56
CA PRO A 316 -1.42 -28.41 16.66
C PRO A 316 -2.26 -27.72 17.75
N ASP A 317 -3.34 -28.34 18.23
CA ASP A 317 -4.35 -27.69 19.07
C ASP A 317 -4.13 -27.91 20.58
N VAL A 318 -3.18 -28.78 20.97
CA VAL A 318 -2.91 -29.06 22.39
C VAL A 318 -2.26 -27.88 23.14
N GLY A 319 -1.64 -26.94 22.42
CA GLY A 319 -0.93 -25.79 23.00
C GLY A 319 0.23 -26.17 23.94
N PHE A 320 0.89 -25.17 24.53
CA PHE A 320 1.92 -25.37 25.56
C PHE A 320 1.37 -25.05 26.95
N HIS A 321 1.33 -26.05 27.84
CA HIS A 321 0.79 -25.88 29.19
C HIS A 321 1.87 -26.03 30.27
N ALA A 322 2.09 -25.00 31.09
CA ALA A 322 3.18 -25.04 32.08
C ALA A 322 3.07 -26.20 33.10
N ARG A 323 1.85 -26.66 33.44
CA ARG A 323 1.62 -27.74 34.42
C ARG A 323 1.29 -29.10 33.81
N VAL A 324 1.07 -29.16 32.50
CA VAL A 324 0.70 -30.39 31.79
C VAL A 324 1.70 -30.55 30.64
N PRO A 325 2.48 -31.65 30.59
CA PRO A 325 3.33 -31.93 29.46
C PRO A 325 2.48 -32.06 28.17
N THR A 326 2.84 -31.31 27.12
CA THR A 326 2.16 -31.37 25.82
C THR A 326 3.14 -31.73 24.71
N TYR A 327 4.02 -30.80 24.34
CA TYR A 327 5.10 -31.03 23.37
C TYR A 327 6.40 -31.49 24.06
N PRO A 328 7.24 -32.30 23.38
CA PRO A 328 8.54 -32.69 23.90
C PRO A 328 9.51 -31.50 23.95
N LEU A 329 10.48 -31.55 24.88
CA LEU A 329 11.56 -30.55 24.97
C LEU A 329 12.36 -30.46 23.66
N SER A 330 12.64 -31.61 23.05
CA SER A 330 13.41 -31.71 21.82
C SER A 330 12.97 -32.94 21.03
N VAL A 331 13.31 -32.95 19.75
CA VAL A 331 12.99 -34.03 18.81
C VAL A 331 14.19 -34.37 17.95
N LYS A 332 14.28 -35.62 17.49
CA LYS A 332 15.22 -36.00 16.44
C LYS A 332 14.62 -35.62 15.07
N PRO A 333 15.26 -34.75 14.28
CA PRO A 333 14.77 -34.43 12.94
C PRO A 333 14.70 -35.66 12.03
N ASP A 334 13.71 -35.70 11.12
CA ASP A 334 13.61 -36.74 10.08
C ASP A 334 14.77 -36.65 9.08
N THR A 335 15.28 -35.44 8.85
CA THR A 335 16.42 -35.15 7.99
C THR A 335 17.34 -34.12 8.64
N LEU A 336 18.63 -34.16 8.29
CA LEU A 336 19.61 -33.23 8.85
C LEU A 336 19.24 -31.77 8.55
N VAL A 337 19.39 -30.92 9.56
CA VAL A 337 19.05 -29.50 9.55
C VAL A 337 20.24 -28.69 9.01
N SER A 338 19.94 -27.68 8.21
CA SER A 338 20.92 -26.71 7.73
C SER A 338 20.59 -25.31 8.26
N PRO A 339 21.51 -24.32 8.17
CA PRO A 339 21.16 -22.92 8.44
C PRO A 339 19.96 -22.44 7.63
N ALA A 340 19.84 -22.88 6.37
CA ALA A 340 18.70 -22.56 5.51
C ALA A 340 17.38 -23.16 6.03
N THR A 341 17.42 -24.30 6.73
CA THR A 341 16.26 -24.87 7.41
C THR A 341 15.79 -23.98 8.56
N ILE A 342 16.71 -23.42 9.34
CA ILE A 342 16.39 -22.47 10.42
C ILE A 342 15.81 -21.17 9.84
N VAL A 343 16.42 -20.61 8.79
CA VAL A 343 15.90 -19.44 8.07
C VAL A 343 14.48 -19.69 7.54
N ARG A 344 14.19 -20.90 7.04
CA ARG A 344 12.83 -21.29 6.61
C ARG A 344 11.84 -21.22 7.77
N ILE A 345 12.21 -21.72 8.95
CA ILE A 345 11.36 -21.66 10.15
C ILE A 345 11.12 -20.20 10.59
N PHE A 346 12.16 -19.36 10.56
CA PHE A 346 12.02 -17.93 10.88
C PHE A 346 11.16 -17.15 9.90
N SER A 347 11.03 -17.64 8.67
CA SER A 347 10.17 -17.07 7.62
C SER A 347 8.73 -17.59 7.66
N ASP A 348 8.36 -18.40 8.66
CA ASP A 348 7.08 -19.10 8.68
C ASP A 348 5.97 -18.27 9.37
N TYR A 349 4.84 -18.13 8.68
CA TYR A 349 3.61 -17.51 9.14
C TYR A 349 2.43 -18.49 9.03
N TYR A 350 2.72 -19.78 9.24
CA TYR A 350 1.82 -20.93 9.16
C TYR A 350 1.29 -21.25 7.76
N GLN A 351 2.00 -20.81 6.71
CA GLN A 351 1.58 -21.04 5.34
C GLN A 351 1.37 -22.53 5.02
N ASN A 352 0.32 -22.81 4.25
CA ASN A 352 -0.11 -24.16 3.87
C ASN A 352 -0.59 -25.02 5.06
N THR A 353 -1.08 -24.40 6.13
CA THR A 353 -1.74 -25.08 7.26
C THR A 353 -3.13 -24.51 7.50
N SER A 354 -3.91 -25.07 8.42
CA SER A 354 -5.19 -24.50 8.84
C SER A 354 -5.07 -23.14 9.57
N TYR A 355 -3.86 -22.72 9.94
CA TYR A 355 -3.58 -21.46 10.66
C TYR A 355 -2.89 -20.42 9.78
N ASP A 356 -2.86 -20.64 8.46
CA ASP A 356 -2.23 -19.77 7.48
C ASP A 356 -2.77 -18.33 7.57
N LEU A 357 -1.91 -17.41 8.01
CA LEU A 357 -2.29 -16.01 8.23
C LEU A 357 -2.59 -15.24 6.94
N THR A 358 -2.31 -15.83 5.77
CA THR A 358 -2.68 -15.26 4.47
C THR A 358 -4.12 -15.58 4.07
N LYS A 359 -4.87 -16.26 4.94
CA LYS A 359 -6.27 -16.66 4.73
C LYS A 359 -7.19 -15.93 5.69
N GLY A 360 -8.48 -15.96 5.37
CA GLY A 360 -9.52 -15.40 6.22
C GLY A 360 -9.64 -13.88 6.10
N MET A 361 -10.60 -13.32 6.85
CA MET A 361 -10.95 -11.91 6.75
C MET A 361 -9.84 -11.00 7.29
N ALA A 362 -9.15 -11.41 8.36
CA ALA A 362 -8.07 -10.60 8.92
C ALA A 362 -6.87 -10.43 7.98
N ALA A 363 -6.72 -11.27 6.95
CA ALA A 363 -5.69 -11.12 5.93
C ALA A 363 -6.00 -10.01 4.91
N GLY A 364 -7.23 -9.47 4.95
CA GLY A 364 -7.67 -8.41 4.05
C GLY A 364 -7.71 -8.81 2.58
N PRO A 365 -7.91 -7.84 1.67
CA PRO A 365 -8.06 -8.10 0.23
C PRO A 365 -6.81 -8.64 -0.46
N PHE A 366 -5.63 -8.52 0.17
CA PHE A 366 -4.35 -8.86 -0.46
C PHE A 366 -3.57 -9.94 0.29
N HIS A 367 -4.25 -10.70 1.16
CA HIS A 367 -3.70 -11.87 1.84
C HIS A 367 -2.46 -11.57 2.71
N ASP A 368 -2.47 -10.44 3.40
CA ASP A 368 -1.39 -9.99 4.27
C ASP A 368 -1.38 -10.75 5.61
N PRO A 369 -0.29 -11.45 5.97
CA PRO A 369 -0.20 -12.18 7.23
C PRO A 369 0.08 -11.29 8.45
N ALA A 370 0.28 -9.99 8.28
CA ALA A 370 0.52 -9.09 9.40
C ALA A 370 -0.70 -9.03 10.35
N ARG A 371 -0.41 -9.16 11.66
CA ARG A 371 -1.39 -9.04 12.75
C ARG A 371 -0.85 -8.14 13.86
N TYR A 372 -1.29 -6.88 13.90
CA TYR A 372 -0.88 -5.90 14.91
C TYR A 372 -1.45 -6.19 16.31
N SER A 373 -0.71 -5.77 17.34
CA SER A 373 -0.69 -6.35 18.69
C SER A 373 -2.02 -6.40 19.47
N TYR A 374 -2.98 -5.50 19.22
CA TYR A 374 -4.24 -5.47 19.96
C TYR A 374 -5.38 -4.87 19.13
N ALA A 375 -6.63 -5.21 19.47
CA ALA A 375 -7.82 -4.47 19.05
C ALA A 375 -8.37 -3.61 20.20
N LYS A 376 -8.71 -2.36 19.92
CA LYS A 376 -9.22 -1.43 20.94
C LYS A 376 -10.62 -1.84 21.38
N GLY A 377 -10.84 -2.01 22.69
CA GLY A 377 -12.18 -2.21 23.24
C GLY A 377 -12.80 -3.59 22.97
N VAL A 378 -12.03 -4.54 22.44
CA VAL A 378 -12.48 -5.93 22.16
C VAL A 378 -11.54 -6.91 22.86
N GLN A 379 -12.12 -7.95 23.45
CA GLN A 379 -11.36 -9.06 24.03
C GLN A 379 -11.16 -10.14 22.96
N GLY A 380 -9.91 -10.50 22.71
CA GLY A 380 -9.51 -11.47 21.67
C GLY A 380 -8.00 -11.47 21.53
N ALA A 381 -7.47 -12.32 20.65
CA ALA A 381 -6.05 -12.34 20.33
C ALA A 381 -5.75 -13.03 19.00
N TRP A 382 -4.74 -12.50 18.30
CA TRP A 382 -4.26 -13.11 17.08
C TRP A 382 -3.40 -14.35 17.31
N GLU A 383 -3.39 -15.21 16.30
CA GLU A 383 -2.36 -16.21 16.14
C GLU A 383 -0.98 -15.55 16.01
N ARG A 384 0.00 -16.12 16.71
CA ARG A 384 1.37 -15.60 16.73
C ARG A 384 2.25 -16.42 15.80
N SER A 385 2.50 -15.92 14.58
CA SER A 385 3.49 -16.50 13.64
C SER A 385 4.91 -16.47 14.19
N ILE A 386 5.87 -17.11 13.51
CA ILE A 386 7.31 -16.94 13.82
C ILE A 386 7.82 -15.69 13.09
N SER A 387 7.56 -15.60 11.78
CA SER A 387 7.80 -14.38 10.99
C SER A 387 6.70 -13.36 11.25
N ILE A 388 7.01 -12.27 11.95
CA ILE A 388 6.04 -11.24 12.32
C ILE A 388 6.52 -9.84 11.94
N HIS A 389 5.58 -8.94 11.67
CA HIS A 389 5.81 -7.54 11.26
C HIS A 389 6.74 -6.74 12.19
N ARG A 390 6.83 -7.10 13.48
CA ARG A 390 7.64 -6.41 14.50
C ARG A 390 9.03 -7.02 14.72
N MET A 391 9.46 -7.94 13.85
CA MET A 391 10.81 -8.47 13.90
C MET A 391 11.82 -7.41 13.48
N VAL A 392 12.79 -7.12 14.34
CA VAL A 392 13.83 -6.12 14.08
C VAL A 392 15.04 -6.75 13.41
N HIS A 393 15.39 -7.96 13.82
CA HIS A 393 16.45 -8.76 13.22
C HIS A 393 16.27 -10.23 13.60
N SER A 394 16.99 -11.10 12.89
CA SER A 394 17.11 -12.51 13.25
C SER A 394 18.47 -13.04 12.80
N PHE A 395 18.94 -14.09 13.45
CA PHE A 395 20.22 -14.67 13.09
C PHE A 395 20.29 -16.18 13.35
N VAL A 396 21.21 -16.84 12.64
CA VAL A 396 21.58 -18.23 12.82
C VAL A 396 23.09 -18.30 13.06
N LEU A 397 23.49 -18.67 14.27
CA LEU A 397 24.88 -18.85 14.68
C LEU A 397 25.29 -20.31 14.48
N GLN A 398 26.37 -20.54 13.75
CA GLN A 398 26.99 -21.85 13.58
C GLN A 398 28.32 -21.90 14.33
N THR A 399 28.57 -23.04 14.96
CA THR A 399 29.86 -23.38 15.60
C THR A 399 30.44 -24.61 14.93
N ARG A 400 31.68 -24.52 14.43
CA ARG A 400 32.29 -25.55 13.58
C ARG A 400 33.58 -26.07 14.20
N PRO A 401 33.57 -27.30 14.76
CA PRO A 401 34.68 -27.84 15.56
C PRO A 401 35.98 -28.03 14.77
N ASN A 402 35.88 -28.33 13.49
CA ASN A 402 37.02 -28.71 12.64
C ASN A 402 37.60 -27.51 11.87
N MET A 403 37.44 -26.30 12.39
CA MET A 403 37.90 -25.05 11.76
C MET A 403 38.59 -24.16 12.79
N ALA A 404 39.52 -23.33 12.32
CA ALA A 404 40.14 -22.31 13.16
C ALA A 404 39.07 -21.35 13.70
N ASP A 405 39.15 -20.99 14.98
CA ASP A 405 38.09 -20.27 15.70
C ASP A 405 37.56 -19.05 14.95
N ALA A 406 38.48 -18.17 14.51
CA ALA A 406 38.17 -16.92 13.82
C ALA A 406 37.42 -17.07 12.48
N ILE A 407 37.30 -18.28 11.94
CA ILE A 407 36.50 -18.59 10.75
C ILE A 407 35.50 -19.73 10.98
N GLY A 408 35.58 -20.47 12.09
CA GLY A 408 34.67 -21.56 12.43
C GLY A 408 33.29 -21.07 12.86
N GLY A 409 33.26 -19.96 13.62
CA GLY A 409 32.00 -19.32 14.02
C GLY A 409 31.46 -18.41 12.93
N ILE A 410 30.24 -18.68 12.46
CA ILE A 410 29.54 -17.87 11.44
C ILE A 410 28.17 -17.46 11.97
N ALA A 411 27.84 -16.18 11.88
CA ALA A 411 26.50 -15.66 12.01
C ALA A 411 25.89 -15.43 10.62
N TRP A 412 24.79 -16.09 10.33
CA TRP A 412 23.88 -15.69 9.25
C TRP A 412 22.94 -14.66 9.84
N TYR A 413 23.14 -13.37 9.55
CA TYR A 413 22.44 -12.26 10.18
C TYR A 413 21.50 -11.54 9.21
N SER A 414 20.26 -11.29 9.62
CA SER A 414 19.25 -10.59 8.83
C SER A 414 18.68 -9.39 9.60
N GLN A 415 18.50 -8.27 8.91
CA GLN A 415 17.83 -7.07 9.43
C GLN A 415 16.37 -7.04 8.93
N GLY A 416 15.41 -6.83 9.83
CA GLY A 416 13.97 -6.85 9.54
C GLY A 416 13.34 -8.24 9.57
N VAL A 417 12.17 -8.35 8.94
CA VAL A 417 11.32 -9.54 8.93
C VAL A 417 11.96 -10.66 8.09
N ALA A 418 12.18 -11.83 8.69
CA ALA A 418 12.90 -12.94 8.04
C ALA A 418 12.27 -13.43 6.72
N ALA A 419 10.94 -13.35 6.57
CA ALA A 419 10.26 -13.66 5.31
C ALA A 419 10.61 -12.71 4.15
N ASP A 420 11.02 -11.49 4.48
CA ASP A 420 11.25 -10.39 3.52
C ASP A 420 12.73 -10.01 3.36
N SER A 421 13.60 -10.50 4.25
CA SER A 421 14.99 -10.02 4.37
C SER A 421 16.06 -11.07 4.02
N VAL A 422 17.25 -10.57 3.67
CA VAL A 422 18.42 -11.40 3.33
C VAL A 422 19.28 -11.68 4.56
N TYR A 423 19.81 -12.90 4.65
CA TYR A 423 20.77 -13.32 5.67
C TYR A 423 22.20 -13.18 5.16
N PHE A 424 22.94 -12.26 5.74
CA PHE A 424 24.35 -11.98 5.44
C PHE A 424 25.27 -12.84 6.29
N PRO A 425 26.33 -13.45 5.72
CA PRO A 425 27.32 -14.16 6.50
C PRO A 425 28.23 -13.16 7.21
N ILE A 426 28.49 -13.39 8.49
CA ILE A 426 29.42 -12.63 9.32
C ILE A 426 30.28 -13.63 10.09
N SER A 427 31.59 -13.57 9.91
CA SER A 427 32.52 -14.38 10.70
C SER A 427 32.67 -13.83 12.11
N CYS A 428 32.76 -14.72 13.11
CA CYS A 428 33.11 -14.34 14.47
C CYS A 428 34.50 -13.70 14.59
N GLY A 429 35.38 -13.88 13.60
CA GLY A 429 36.69 -13.24 13.51
C GLY A 429 36.72 -11.89 12.79
N GLN A 430 35.63 -11.47 12.13
CA GLN A 430 35.55 -10.14 11.52
C GLN A 430 35.67 -9.06 12.61
N THR A 431 36.27 -7.94 12.23
CA THR A 431 36.53 -6.78 13.08
C THR A 431 35.69 -5.57 12.68
N THR A 432 35.24 -5.51 11.42
CA THR A 432 34.47 -4.38 10.88
C THR A 432 33.26 -4.83 10.07
N LEU A 433 32.25 -3.95 10.01
CA LEU A 433 31.09 -4.03 9.13
C LEU A 433 30.98 -2.70 8.35
N PRO A 434 30.44 -2.70 7.12
CA PRO A 434 30.29 -1.48 6.35
C PRO A 434 29.23 -0.54 6.98
N THR A 435 29.40 0.77 6.78
CA THR A 435 28.54 1.81 7.38
C THR A 435 27.06 1.60 7.11
N VAL A 436 26.70 1.18 5.88
CA VAL A 436 25.32 0.86 5.46
C VAL A 436 24.61 -0.18 6.34
N PHE A 437 25.35 -0.99 7.10
CA PHE A 437 24.77 -2.02 7.98
C PHE A 437 24.47 -1.50 9.38
N ASN A 438 25.11 -0.41 9.81
CA ASN A 438 25.09 0.07 11.21
C ASN A 438 24.72 1.55 11.37
N GLN A 439 24.35 2.26 10.31
CA GLN A 439 24.03 3.69 10.39
C GLN A 439 22.55 4.02 10.61
N ALA A 440 21.64 3.06 10.44
CA ALA A 440 20.22 3.36 10.51
C ALA A 440 19.77 3.83 11.89
N ILE A 441 18.92 4.86 11.86
CA ILE A 441 18.17 5.39 12.99
C ILE A 441 16.68 5.25 12.63
N ARG A 442 15.87 4.77 13.56
CA ARG A 442 14.48 4.35 13.28
C ARG A 442 13.53 5.48 12.94
N THR A 443 13.77 6.66 13.49
CA THR A 443 12.98 7.87 13.28
C THR A 443 13.53 8.76 12.16
N GLN A 444 14.55 8.28 11.44
CA GLN A 444 15.15 8.99 10.31
C GLN A 444 15.23 8.04 9.12
N PHE A 445 14.40 8.26 8.13
CA PHE A 445 14.44 7.47 6.90
C PHE A 445 15.80 7.66 6.20
N ASP A 446 16.48 6.55 5.90
CA ASP A 446 17.81 6.56 5.30
C ASP A 446 17.87 5.55 4.14
N THR A 447 18.06 6.08 2.93
CA THR A 447 18.10 5.33 1.67
C THR A 447 19.46 4.66 1.38
N GLU A 448 20.42 4.78 2.29
CA GLU A 448 21.71 4.07 2.23
C GLU A 448 21.74 2.90 3.23
N SER A 449 20.83 2.85 4.20
CA SER A 449 20.80 1.81 5.21
C SER A 449 20.23 0.48 4.72
N THR A 450 20.87 -0.60 5.14
CA THR A 450 20.42 -1.99 4.93
C THR A 450 19.11 -2.27 5.66
N TRP A 451 18.96 -1.78 6.89
CA TRP A 451 17.74 -2.01 7.68
C TRP A 451 16.54 -1.34 7.02
N TRP A 452 16.70 -0.09 6.59
CA TRP A 452 15.65 0.63 5.89
C TRP A 452 15.32 0.02 4.53
N ALA A 453 16.30 -0.55 3.82
CA ALA A 453 16.04 -1.22 2.54
C ALA A 453 15.01 -2.35 2.71
N PHE A 454 15.21 -3.20 3.72
CA PHE A 454 14.27 -4.28 4.03
C PHE A 454 12.97 -3.77 4.64
N GLN A 455 13.06 -2.89 5.65
CA GLN A 455 11.88 -2.37 6.34
C GLN A 455 10.94 -1.62 5.39
N PHE A 456 11.47 -0.77 4.52
CA PHE A 456 10.69 -0.08 3.49
C PHE A 456 10.00 -1.08 2.56
N THR A 457 10.74 -2.09 2.09
CA THR A 457 10.22 -3.12 1.18
C THR A 457 9.11 -3.95 1.82
N THR A 458 9.26 -4.36 3.08
CA THR A 458 8.23 -5.05 3.87
C THR A 458 6.97 -4.19 3.99
N ASN A 459 7.11 -2.91 4.33
CA ASN A 459 5.95 -2.03 4.48
C ASN A 459 5.24 -1.81 3.14
N TRP A 460 5.99 -1.60 2.05
CA TRP A 460 5.41 -1.47 0.71
C TRP A 460 4.68 -2.76 0.27
N ALA A 461 5.14 -3.93 0.71
CA ALA A 461 4.50 -5.20 0.40
C ALA A 461 3.06 -5.29 0.92
N HIS A 462 2.73 -4.67 2.06
CA HIS A 462 1.37 -4.69 2.62
C HIS A 462 0.31 -4.12 1.66
N LEU A 463 0.71 -3.23 0.74
CA LEU A 463 -0.21 -2.64 -0.24
C LEU A 463 -0.77 -3.69 -1.20
N ARG A 464 0.00 -4.73 -1.51
CA ARG A 464 -0.32 -5.82 -2.45
C ARG A 464 0.45 -7.09 -2.11
N TYR A 465 0.27 -7.60 -0.88
CA TYR A 465 1.11 -8.67 -0.34
C TYR A 465 1.10 -9.93 -1.22
N ASP A 466 -0.08 -10.30 -1.73
CA ASP A 466 -0.30 -11.41 -2.65
C ASP A 466 0.60 -11.42 -3.88
N LEU A 467 1.03 -10.26 -4.38
CA LEU A 467 1.93 -10.11 -5.54
C LEU A 467 3.33 -9.67 -5.14
N ILE A 468 3.47 -8.56 -4.40
CA ILE A 468 4.77 -7.95 -4.07
C ILE A 468 5.63 -8.94 -3.27
N HIS A 469 5.05 -9.66 -2.31
CA HIS A 469 5.80 -10.63 -1.52
C HIS A 469 6.35 -11.79 -2.37
N ARG A 470 5.75 -12.12 -3.52
CA ARG A 470 6.33 -13.12 -4.44
C ARG A 470 7.62 -12.61 -5.09
N HIS A 471 7.67 -11.33 -5.44
CA HIS A 471 8.89 -10.69 -5.95
C HIS A 471 9.95 -10.64 -4.85
N ILE A 472 9.58 -10.25 -3.63
CA ILE A 472 10.48 -10.24 -2.46
C ILE A 472 11.03 -11.64 -2.20
N HIS A 473 10.17 -12.66 -2.17
CA HIS A 473 10.58 -14.06 -1.98
C HIS A 473 11.62 -14.49 -3.02
N THR A 474 11.39 -14.17 -4.30
CA THR A 474 12.30 -14.51 -5.39
C THR A 474 13.66 -13.84 -5.22
N GLU A 475 13.68 -12.53 -4.96
CA GLU A 475 14.92 -11.77 -4.80
C GLU A 475 15.68 -12.18 -3.52
N ARG A 476 14.97 -12.45 -2.43
CA ARG A 476 15.52 -12.97 -1.18
C ARG A 476 16.19 -14.34 -1.36
N VAL A 477 15.52 -15.29 -2.03
CA VAL A 477 16.07 -16.63 -2.31
C VAL A 477 17.35 -16.55 -3.13
N LYS A 478 17.39 -15.64 -4.13
CA LYS A 478 18.58 -15.36 -4.92
C LYS A 478 19.74 -14.90 -4.04
N TYR A 479 19.57 -13.85 -3.23
CA TYR A 479 20.67 -13.35 -2.39
C TYR A 479 21.06 -14.29 -1.24
N ASN A 480 20.12 -14.99 -0.62
CA ASN A 480 20.45 -16.04 0.37
C ASN A 480 21.23 -17.20 -0.26
N THR A 481 21.04 -17.47 -1.56
CA THR A 481 21.84 -18.46 -2.29
C THR A 481 23.22 -17.93 -2.61
N LEU A 482 23.33 -16.68 -3.07
CA LEU A 482 24.61 -16.01 -3.31
C LEU A 482 25.46 -15.90 -2.03
N ALA A 483 24.85 -15.55 -0.90
CA ALA A 483 25.48 -15.49 0.42
C ALA A 483 26.13 -16.83 0.81
N ARG A 484 25.39 -17.94 0.62
CA ARG A 484 25.90 -19.29 0.89
C ARG A 484 27.01 -19.69 -0.08
N GLN A 485 26.86 -19.37 -1.37
CA GLN A 485 27.90 -19.64 -2.36
C GLN A 485 29.18 -18.84 -2.07
N LEU A 486 29.05 -17.57 -1.68
CA LEU A 486 30.14 -16.72 -1.26
C LEU A 486 30.90 -17.36 -0.10
N HIS A 487 30.18 -17.75 0.95
CA HIS A 487 30.74 -18.43 2.11
C HIS A 487 31.53 -19.69 1.74
N VAL A 488 30.95 -20.59 0.94
CA VAL A 488 31.63 -21.82 0.50
C VAL A 488 32.88 -21.50 -0.33
N THR A 489 32.81 -20.49 -1.18
CA THR A 489 33.90 -20.12 -2.10
C THR A 489 35.06 -19.45 -1.38
N THR A 490 34.79 -18.55 -0.42
CA THR A 490 35.84 -17.91 0.39
C THR A 490 36.58 -18.94 1.23
N GLU A 491 35.87 -19.90 1.83
CA GLU A 491 36.50 -21.02 2.54
C GLU A 491 37.35 -21.91 1.65
N ALA A 492 36.82 -22.30 0.49
CA ALA A 492 37.58 -23.09 -0.48
C ALA A 492 38.85 -22.34 -0.93
N THR A 493 38.77 -21.01 -1.04
CA THR A 493 39.92 -20.15 -1.35
C THR A 493 40.94 -20.14 -0.23
N CYS A 494 40.51 -20.00 1.04
CA CYS A 494 41.40 -20.08 2.18
C CYS A 494 42.15 -21.42 2.24
N ARG A 495 41.43 -22.53 2.02
CA ARG A 495 42.01 -23.89 2.01
C ARG A 495 42.96 -24.10 0.83
N SER A 496 42.55 -23.77 -0.40
CA SER A 496 43.34 -24.00 -1.61
C SER A 496 44.61 -23.16 -1.68
N ARG A 497 44.59 -21.95 -1.10
CA ARG A 497 45.77 -21.06 -1.01
C ARG A 497 46.61 -21.28 0.25
N ASN A 498 46.20 -22.19 1.14
CA ASN A 498 46.84 -22.45 2.42
C ASN A 498 47.10 -21.15 3.22
N LEU A 499 46.09 -20.28 3.28
CA LEU A 499 46.20 -18.98 3.95
C LEU A 499 46.37 -19.16 5.47
N SER A 500 47.10 -18.22 6.09
CA SER A 500 47.08 -18.10 7.55
C SER A 500 45.65 -17.76 8.04
N THR A 501 45.36 -18.01 9.32
CA THR A 501 44.05 -17.66 9.89
C THR A 501 43.76 -16.16 9.74
N SER A 502 44.75 -15.29 9.96
CA SER A 502 44.59 -13.83 9.78
C SER A 502 44.32 -13.45 8.33
N ASP A 503 45.03 -14.05 7.37
CA ASP A 503 44.81 -13.76 5.95
C ASP A 503 43.45 -14.27 5.48
N CYS A 504 42.99 -15.41 5.99
CA CYS A 504 41.65 -15.92 5.71
C CYS A 504 40.56 -15.03 6.30
N VAL A 505 40.73 -14.53 7.53
CA VAL A 505 39.82 -13.55 8.14
C VAL A 505 39.75 -12.27 7.30
N ALA A 506 40.89 -11.74 6.87
CA ALA A 506 40.93 -10.55 6.02
C ALA A 506 40.21 -10.77 4.67
N LEU A 507 40.41 -11.93 4.05
CA LEU A 507 39.71 -12.31 2.81
C LEU A 507 38.19 -12.38 3.04
N VAL A 508 37.75 -13.07 4.10
CA VAL A 508 36.34 -13.23 4.45
C VAL A 508 35.71 -11.88 4.77
N GLU A 509 36.37 -11.04 5.58
CA GLU A 509 35.90 -9.71 5.94
C GLU A 509 35.67 -8.84 4.70
N SER A 510 36.67 -8.76 3.83
CA SER A 510 36.56 -7.98 2.60
C SER A 510 35.41 -8.47 1.72
N ALA A 511 35.32 -9.79 1.52
CA ALA A 511 34.30 -10.38 0.64
C ALA A 511 32.88 -10.22 1.19
N TYR A 512 32.68 -10.38 2.50
CA TYR A 512 31.36 -10.25 3.12
C TYR A 512 30.92 -8.79 3.20
N ASN A 513 31.83 -7.87 3.53
CA ASN A 513 31.53 -6.44 3.57
C ASN A 513 31.17 -5.90 2.17
N GLU A 514 31.89 -6.34 1.13
CA GLU A 514 31.54 -6.02 -0.26
C GLU A 514 30.17 -6.59 -0.65
N PHE A 515 29.86 -7.83 -0.26
CA PHE A 515 28.56 -8.44 -0.51
C PHE A 515 27.41 -7.71 0.19
N ILE A 516 27.61 -7.24 1.43
CA ILE A 516 26.64 -6.41 2.15
C ILE A 516 26.36 -5.13 1.35
N VAL A 517 27.39 -4.34 1.00
CA VAL A 517 27.21 -3.06 0.29
C VAL A 517 26.53 -3.26 -1.06
N THR A 518 26.99 -4.23 -1.85
CA THR A 518 26.45 -4.49 -3.19
C THR A 518 25.01 -4.99 -3.14
N THR A 519 24.66 -5.85 -2.18
CA THR A 519 23.29 -6.34 -1.99
C THR A 519 22.37 -5.24 -1.50
N THR A 520 22.79 -4.40 -0.55
CA THR A 520 21.98 -3.27 -0.07
C THR A 520 21.66 -2.29 -1.19
N ASN A 521 22.65 -1.92 -2.02
CA ASN A 521 22.42 -1.07 -3.18
C ASN A 521 21.46 -1.72 -4.18
N ALA A 522 21.63 -3.01 -4.47
CA ALA A 522 20.75 -3.72 -5.38
C ALA A 522 19.32 -3.88 -4.82
N TRP A 523 19.17 -3.99 -3.50
CA TRP A 523 17.89 -4.08 -2.83
C TRP A 523 17.13 -2.75 -2.88
N TRP A 524 17.81 -1.60 -2.72
CA TRP A 524 17.18 -0.29 -2.94
C TRP A 524 16.69 -0.11 -4.38
N GLN A 525 17.49 -0.51 -5.36
CA GLN A 525 17.06 -0.51 -6.77
C GLN A 525 15.88 -1.46 -7.01
N PHE A 526 15.80 -2.58 -6.28
CA PHE A 526 14.64 -3.45 -6.28
C PHE A 526 13.42 -2.79 -5.64
N ALA A 527 13.57 -2.14 -4.48
CA ALA A 527 12.51 -1.44 -3.78
C ALA A 527 11.89 -0.32 -4.64
N TRP A 528 12.71 0.51 -5.30
CA TRP A 528 12.21 1.58 -6.18
C TRP A 528 11.49 1.05 -7.41
N ARG A 529 11.92 -0.10 -7.95
CA ARG A 529 11.16 -0.77 -9.00
C ARG A 529 9.82 -1.30 -8.49
N LEU A 530 9.73 -1.78 -7.25
CA LEU A 530 8.44 -2.17 -6.68
C LEU A 530 7.50 -0.97 -6.52
N VAL A 531 8.02 0.21 -6.13
CA VAL A 531 7.22 1.44 -6.05
C VAL A 531 6.65 1.83 -7.41
N SER A 532 7.48 1.82 -8.45
CA SER A 532 7.00 2.17 -9.79
C SER A 532 6.14 1.09 -10.45
N SER A 533 6.39 -0.18 -10.13
CA SER A 533 5.61 -1.31 -10.68
C SER A 533 4.27 -1.48 -9.98
N PHE A 534 4.16 -1.21 -8.68
CA PHE A 534 2.95 -1.42 -7.89
C PHE A 534 2.54 -0.13 -7.20
N ASN A 535 1.64 0.63 -7.83
CA ASN A 535 1.08 1.86 -7.27
C ASN A 535 -0.39 2.03 -7.69
N ALA A 536 -1.16 2.72 -6.85
CA ALA A 536 -2.58 3.02 -7.02
C ALA A 536 -3.48 1.78 -7.21
N GLY A 537 -3.04 0.61 -6.74
CA GLY A 537 -3.72 -0.68 -6.92
C GLY A 537 -3.57 -1.31 -8.32
N TYR A 538 -2.64 -0.79 -9.14
CA TYR A 538 -2.31 -1.30 -10.47
C TYR A 538 -0.91 -1.93 -10.49
N GLU A 539 -0.65 -2.69 -11.55
CA GLU A 539 0.68 -3.20 -11.88
C GLU A 539 1.15 -2.61 -13.22
N PHE A 540 2.36 -2.08 -13.27
CA PHE A 540 2.98 -1.49 -14.46
C PHE A 540 4.29 -2.19 -14.83
N PHE A 541 4.53 -2.30 -16.14
CA PHE A 541 5.65 -3.06 -16.72
C PHE A 541 6.47 -2.23 -17.72
N ASN A 542 5.83 -1.28 -18.42
CA ASN A 542 6.46 -0.38 -19.39
C ASN A 542 5.54 0.82 -19.69
N GLU A 543 5.97 1.75 -20.54
CA GLU A 543 5.25 2.98 -20.90
C GLU A 543 4.34 2.87 -22.13
N SER A 544 4.01 1.65 -22.61
CA SER A 544 3.08 1.47 -23.73
C SER A 544 1.62 1.50 -23.25
N ALA A 545 0.66 1.70 -24.17
CA ALA A 545 -0.78 1.60 -23.87
C ALA A 545 -1.20 0.28 -23.16
N THR A 546 -0.45 -0.80 -23.35
CA THR A 546 -0.68 -2.12 -22.70
C THR A 546 0.28 -2.39 -21.54
N GLY A 547 1.05 -1.38 -21.15
CA GLY A 547 2.12 -1.47 -20.15
C GLY A 547 1.63 -1.47 -18.69
N GLY A 548 0.32 -1.44 -18.46
CA GLY A 548 -0.29 -1.51 -17.14
C GLY A 548 -1.50 -2.45 -17.11
N ARG A 549 -1.87 -2.91 -15.91
CA ARG A 549 -3.11 -3.67 -15.70
C ARG A 549 -3.74 -3.38 -14.35
N SER A 550 -5.07 -3.37 -14.32
CA SER A 550 -5.82 -3.45 -13.07
C SER A 550 -5.77 -4.88 -12.56
N ILE A 551 -5.53 -5.02 -11.26
CA ILE A 551 -5.40 -6.35 -10.64
C ILE A 551 -6.72 -6.79 -10.00
N GLY A 552 -7.56 -5.87 -9.53
CA GLY A 552 -8.84 -6.19 -8.88
C GLY A 552 -8.72 -6.86 -7.51
N TYR A 553 -9.85 -7.35 -7.00
CA TYR A 553 -9.96 -8.02 -5.69
C TYR A 553 -10.17 -9.54 -5.80
N PRO A 554 -9.65 -10.34 -4.86
CA PRO A 554 -10.02 -11.75 -4.72
C PRO A 554 -11.52 -11.93 -4.40
N ALA A 555 -12.12 -12.97 -4.99
CA ALA A 555 -13.54 -13.28 -4.84
C ALA A 555 -13.91 -13.63 -3.39
N ASP A 556 -13.05 -14.39 -2.71
CA ASP A 556 -13.24 -14.88 -1.36
C ASP A 556 -13.30 -13.74 -0.33
N TRP A 557 -12.45 -12.73 -0.48
CA TRP A 557 -12.54 -11.51 0.34
C TRP A 557 -13.77 -10.68 -0.04
N ALA A 558 -13.95 -10.34 -1.32
CA ALA A 558 -15.01 -9.45 -1.76
C ALA A 558 -16.42 -9.98 -1.44
N ASN A 559 -16.62 -11.30 -1.46
CA ASN A 559 -17.88 -11.97 -1.12
C ASN A 559 -18.29 -11.80 0.36
N GLN A 560 -17.37 -11.36 1.22
CA GLN A 560 -17.63 -11.09 2.63
C GLN A 560 -17.76 -9.58 2.93
N THR A 561 -17.79 -8.75 1.89
CA THR A 561 -17.91 -7.29 2.00
C THR A 561 -19.21 -6.80 1.38
N GLU A 562 -19.46 -5.50 1.51
CA GLU A 562 -20.55 -4.80 0.83
C GLU A 562 -20.46 -4.82 -0.71
N TYR A 563 -19.37 -5.35 -1.31
CA TYR A 563 -19.25 -5.52 -2.77
C TYR A 563 -20.41 -6.30 -3.40
N VAL A 564 -20.73 -7.46 -2.83
CA VAL A 564 -21.81 -8.35 -3.32
C VAL A 564 -23.19 -7.88 -2.92
N LEU A 565 -23.23 -6.94 -1.97
CA LEU A 565 -24.45 -6.32 -1.49
C LEU A 565 -24.83 -5.12 -2.35
N TYR A 566 -23.88 -4.55 -3.09
CA TYR A 566 -24.14 -3.39 -3.92
C TYR A 566 -24.94 -3.75 -5.19
N PRO A 567 -26.07 -3.06 -5.47
CA PRO A 567 -26.63 -1.92 -4.76
C PRO A 567 -27.79 -2.35 -3.85
N GLN A 568 -27.58 -2.31 -2.54
CA GLN A 568 -28.48 -2.95 -1.58
C GLN A 568 -29.80 -2.19 -1.35
N HIS A 569 -29.81 -0.89 -1.68
CA HIS A 569 -30.89 0.06 -1.34
C HIS A 569 -31.39 0.86 -2.54
N TYR A 570 -31.13 0.38 -3.76
CA TYR A 570 -31.55 1.09 -4.95
C TYR A 570 -33.03 0.81 -5.28
N HIS A 571 -33.87 1.85 -5.17
CA HIS A 571 -35.28 1.81 -5.49
C HIS A 571 -35.60 2.84 -6.57
N PRO A 572 -35.59 2.45 -7.86
CA PRO A 572 -35.88 3.39 -8.93
C PRO A 572 -37.31 3.95 -8.80
N PRO A 573 -37.55 5.22 -9.19
CA PRO A 573 -38.90 5.77 -9.31
C PRO A 573 -39.82 4.88 -10.15
N ALA A 574 -41.12 4.84 -9.85
CA ALA A 574 -42.07 3.96 -10.56
C ALA A 574 -42.07 4.13 -12.09
N GLN A 575 -41.84 5.36 -12.57
CA GLN A 575 -41.72 5.66 -14.00
C GLN A 575 -40.46 5.03 -14.61
N VAL A 576 -39.35 5.04 -13.88
CA VAL A 576 -38.11 4.38 -14.26
C VAL A 576 -38.33 2.87 -14.34
N ALA A 577 -38.89 2.27 -13.30
CA ALA A 577 -39.19 0.83 -13.27
C ALA A 577 -40.11 0.41 -14.43
N ALA A 578 -41.08 1.24 -14.80
CA ALA A 578 -41.97 0.98 -15.93
C ALA A 578 -41.27 1.06 -17.30
N GLU A 579 -40.28 1.94 -17.45
CA GLU A 579 -39.48 2.07 -18.68
C GLU A 579 -38.42 0.97 -18.79
N GLU A 580 -37.82 0.57 -17.67
CA GLU A 580 -36.90 -0.57 -17.57
C GLU A 580 -37.60 -1.89 -17.90
N ASN A 581 -38.81 -2.11 -17.38
CA ASN A 581 -39.63 -3.28 -17.74
C ASN A 581 -39.98 -3.30 -19.24
N ARG A 582 -40.24 -2.14 -19.84
CA ARG A 582 -40.49 -2.03 -21.29
C ARG A 582 -39.25 -2.35 -22.12
N THR A 583 -38.07 -1.92 -21.69
CA THR A 583 -36.81 -2.17 -22.40
C THR A 583 -36.27 -3.58 -22.19
N ALA A 584 -36.44 -4.18 -21.01
CA ALA A 584 -36.10 -5.57 -20.74
C ALA A 584 -36.94 -6.58 -21.54
N ALA A 585 -38.14 -6.19 -21.97
CA ALA A 585 -39.00 -7.00 -22.82
C ALA A 585 -38.55 -7.03 -24.29
N VAL A 586 -37.53 -6.24 -24.69
CA VAL A 586 -37.04 -6.14 -26.07
C VAL A 586 -35.68 -6.82 -26.18
N ASP A 587 -35.54 -7.78 -27.10
CA ASP A 587 -34.27 -8.43 -27.40
C ASP A 587 -33.24 -7.40 -27.92
N PRO A 588 -32.06 -7.27 -27.29
CA PRO A 588 -31.08 -6.22 -27.65
C PRO A 588 -30.50 -6.34 -29.06
N ASP A 589 -30.47 -7.54 -29.63
CA ASP A 589 -29.85 -7.84 -30.93
C ASP A 589 -30.87 -7.79 -32.08
N THR A 590 -32.15 -7.98 -31.79
CA THR A 590 -33.21 -8.09 -32.81
C THR A 590 -34.32 -7.04 -32.70
N GLY A 591 -34.43 -6.32 -31.57
CA GLY A 591 -35.46 -5.31 -31.35
C GLY A 591 -36.88 -5.88 -31.24
N VAL A 592 -37.02 -7.21 -31.09
CA VAL A 592 -38.32 -7.89 -31.02
C VAL A 592 -38.76 -8.03 -29.55
N LEU A 593 -40.05 -7.74 -29.30
CA LEU A 593 -40.69 -7.96 -28.00
C LEU A 593 -40.78 -9.46 -27.68
N SER A 594 -40.17 -9.87 -26.56
CA SER A 594 -40.37 -11.19 -25.97
C SER A 594 -41.74 -11.24 -25.28
N ILE A 595 -42.76 -11.71 -26.00
CA ILE A 595 -44.10 -11.92 -25.41
C ILE A 595 -44.03 -13.18 -24.53
N VAL A 596 -43.84 -13.01 -23.23
CA VAL A 596 -44.17 -14.04 -22.24
C VAL A 596 -45.66 -13.91 -21.93
N VAL A 597 -46.49 -14.77 -22.54
CA VAL A 597 -47.89 -14.92 -22.14
C VAL A 597 -47.95 -15.63 -20.80
N GLY A 598 -47.88 -14.86 -19.71
CA GLY A 598 -48.19 -15.33 -18.36
C GLY A 598 -49.71 -15.43 -18.18
N GLY A 599 -50.19 -16.63 -17.88
CA GLY A 599 -51.63 -16.89 -17.71
C GLY A 599 -52.22 -16.17 -16.50
N SER A 600 -53.13 -15.23 -16.74
CA SER A 600 -54.25 -14.97 -15.85
C SER A 600 -55.44 -14.48 -16.66
N SER A 601 -56.57 -15.14 -16.46
CA SER A 601 -57.85 -14.91 -17.10
C SER A 601 -58.38 -13.48 -16.96
N ALA A 602 -58.61 -12.77 -18.06
CA ALA A 602 -59.82 -11.95 -18.28
C ALA A 602 -59.87 -11.34 -19.70
N GLN A 603 -60.89 -11.79 -20.44
CA GLN A 603 -61.68 -11.11 -21.50
C GLN A 603 -60.96 -10.42 -22.69
N LEU A 604 -60.96 -11.13 -23.82
CA LEU A 604 -60.86 -10.54 -25.16
C LEU A 604 -62.13 -9.72 -25.48
N GLU A 605 -61.95 -8.46 -25.87
CA GLU A 605 -62.83 -7.80 -26.85
C GLU A 605 -62.08 -7.60 -28.16
N ALA A 606 -62.81 -7.78 -29.25
CA ALA A 606 -62.34 -8.15 -30.57
C ALA A 606 -61.71 -6.98 -31.36
N PHE A 607 -60.51 -7.19 -31.91
CA PHE A 607 -60.06 -6.49 -33.10
C PHE A 607 -60.25 -7.39 -34.32
N SER A 608 -61.21 -7.01 -35.17
CA SER A 608 -61.47 -7.60 -36.48
C SER A 608 -60.38 -7.16 -37.46
N LEU A 609 -59.56 -8.09 -37.95
CA LEU A 609 -58.71 -7.89 -39.13
C LEU A 609 -59.36 -8.52 -40.36
N SER A 610 -59.38 -7.77 -41.46
CA SER A 610 -60.00 -8.12 -42.73
C SER A 610 -59.31 -9.29 -43.44
N SER A 611 -60.12 -10.11 -44.10
CA SER A 611 -59.76 -11.29 -44.88
C SER A 611 -58.79 -10.98 -46.02
N GLY A 612 -57.51 -11.28 -45.80
CA GLY A 612 -56.46 -11.21 -46.82
C GLY A 612 -55.16 -11.93 -46.45
N PHE A 613 -55.17 -12.90 -45.52
CA PHE A 613 -53.95 -13.62 -45.14
C PHE A 613 -54.26 -15.06 -44.68
N LEU A 614 -54.76 -15.88 -45.60
CA LEU A 614 -54.91 -17.32 -45.41
C LEU A 614 -54.51 -18.01 -46.73
N LEU A 615 -53.27 -18.50 -46.80
CA LEU A 615 -52.89 -19.76 -47.46
C LEU A 615 -51.37 -19.97 -47.38
N GLY A 616 -50.94 -20.97 -46.60
CA GLY A 616 -49.55 -21.40 -46.58
C GLY A 616 -49.06 -22.19 -45.35
N PHE A 617 -49.93 -22.89 -44.60
CA PHE A 617 -49.51 -23.79 -43.52
C PHE A 617 -50.19 -25.16 -43.67
N VAL A 618 -49.50 -26.13 -44.27
CA VAL A 618 -49.72 -27.57 -44.05
C VAL A 618 -48.40 -28.32 -44.25
N CYS A 619 -47.73 -28.68 -43.14
CA CYS A 619 -47.19 -30.03 -42.89
C CYS A 619 -46.27 -30.04 -41.67
N GLY A 620 -46.58 -30.90 -40.69
CA GLY A 620 -45.57 -31.56 -39.86
C GLY A 620 -45.57 -31.25 -38.37
N THR A 621 -46.63 -31.64 -37.66
CA THR A 621 -46.63 -31.83 -36.20
C THR A 621 -45.97 -33.16 -35.81
N MET A 622 -45.41 -33.21 -34.59
CA MET A 622 -45.08 -34.35 -33.68
C MET A 622 -43.64 -34.21 -33.16
N SER A 623 -43.28 -34.23 -31.87
CA SER A 623 -44.00 -34.31 -30.59
C SER A 623 -42.92 -34.20 -29.50
N LEU A 624 -43.21 -33.40 -28.48
CA LEU A 624 -42.45 -33.21 -27.26
C LEU A 624 -42.65 -34.42 -26.32
N SER A 625 -41.65 -34.68 -25.46
CA SER A 625 -41.74 -35.31 -24.12
C SER A 625 -41.44 -36.82 -24.00
N LEU A 626 -40.22 -37.14 -23.56
CA LEU A 626 -39.86 -38.17 -22.55
C LEU A 626 -38.35 -38.39 -22.61
N VAL A 627 -37.61 -38.03 -21.55
CA VAL A 627 -36.54 -38.81 -20.89
C VAL A 627 -35.96 -37.91 -19.80
N VAL A 628 -36.57 -38.02 -18.62
CA VAL A 628 -35.92 -37.76 -17.34
C VAL A 628 -35.67 -39.14 -16.72
N ALA A 629 -34.49 -39.29 -16.14
CA ALA A 629 -34.00 -40.38 -15.27
C ALA A 629 -33.20 -41.53 -15.91
N ALA A 630 -32.02 -41.72 -15.32
CA ALA A 630 -31.13 -42.89 -15.31
C ALA A 630 -30.31 -43.20 -16.57
N VAL A 631 -29.04 -42.77 -16.59
CA VAL A 631 -27.90 -43.65 -16.24
C VAL A 631 -26.73 -42.78 -15.79
N ALA A 632 -26.55 -42.70 -14.47
CA ALA A 632 -25.25 -42.49 -13.86
C ALA A 632 -24.71 -43.87 -13.47
N LEU A 633 -23.51 -44.26 -13.95
CA LEU A 633 -22.43 -44.90 -13.20
C LEU A 633 -21.38 -45.60 -14.11
N VAL A 634 -20.11 -45.43 -13.69
CA VAL A 634 -18.87 -46.17 -14.03
C VAL A 634 -17.98 -45.66 -15.19
N SER A 635 -17.29 -44.54 -14.90
CA SER A 635 -15.84 -44.42 -14.62
C SER A 635 -14.74 -44.77 -15.67
N ARG A 636 -13.74 -43.85 -15.69
CA ARG A 636 -12.28 -43.98 -15.97
C ARG A 636 -11.90 -44.13 -17.46
N SER A 637 -11.07 -43.27 -18.07
CA SER A 637 -9.72 -42.85 -17.63
C SER A 637 -9.06 -41.86 -18.62
N ASN A 638 -8.11 -41.06 -18.13
CA ASN A 638 -6.98 -40.37 -18.79
C ASN A 638 -7.27 -39.17 -19.74
N SER A 639 -7.00 -37.92 -19.31
CA SER A 639 -5.69 -37.22 -19.30
C SER A 639 -5.27 -36.64 -20.65
N MET A 640 -5.36 -35.31 -20.83
CA MET A 640 -4.20 -34.43 -21.07
C MET A 640 -4.61 -32.97 -21.29
N LEU A 641 -3.71 -32.10 -20.82
CA LEU A 641 -3.68 -30.64 -20.85
C LEU A 641 -4.09 -30.01 -22.20
N THR A 642 -5.00 -29.05 -22.13
CA THR A 642 -4.84 -27.73 -22.79
C THR A 642 -5.58 -26.70 -21.95
N ALA A 643 -4.84 -26.03 -21.06
CA ALA A 643 -5.32 -24.86 -20.35
C ALA A 643 -5.38 -23.68 -21.32
N PHE A 644 -6.55 -23.41 -21.90
CA PHE A 644 -6.83 -22.09 -22.47
C PHE A 644 -7.18 -21.16 -21.30
N ALA A 645 -6.19 -20.44 -20.82
CA ALA A 645 -6.38 -19.28 -19.96
C ALA A 645 -7.05 -18.18 -20.78
N ALA A 646 -8.38 -18.13 -20.76
CA ALA A 646 -9.10 -16.92 -21.14
C ALA A 646 -8.90 -15.90 -20.02
N LEU A 647 -7.81 -15.12 -20.10
CA LEU A 647 -7.72 -13.86 -19.37
C LEU A 647 -8.76 -12.91 -19.97
N THR A 648 -9.87 -12.73 -19.27
CA THR A 648 -10.73 -11.56 -19.45
C THR A 648 -9.94 -10.34 -18.97
N LEU A 649 -9.28 -9.64 -19.89
CA LEU A 649 -8.83 -8.28 -19.66
C LEU A 649 -10.08 -7.42 -19.49
N ALA A 650 -10.47 -7.18 -18.23
CA ALA A 650 -11.44 -6.14 -17.93
C ALA A 650 -10.78 -4.80 -18.28
N SER A 651 -11.20 -4.18 -19.38
CA SER A 651 -10.82 -2.82 -19.73
C SER A 651 -11.41 -1.90 -18.66
N SER A 652 -10.58 -1.47 -17.72
CA SER A 652 -10.93 -0.43 -16.75
C SER A 652 -11.14 0.87 -17.51
N ALA A 653 -12.37 1.37 -17.42
CA ALA A 653 -12.84 2.57 -18.07
C ALA A 653 -12.10 3.84 -17.57
N ALA A 654 -11.53 4.67 -18.47
CA ALA A 654 -11.25 6.08 -18.18
C ALA A 654 -12.59 6.81 -17.97
N ALA A 655 -12.72 7.57 -16.88
CA ALA A 655 -14.02 8.09 -16.48
C ALA A 655 -13.87 9.32 -15.59
N CYS A 656 -14.18 10.51 -16.07
CA CYS A 656 -13.95 11.77 -15.35
C CYS A 656 -15.19 12.29 -14.60
N THR A 657 -15.04 13.43 -13.92
CA THR A 657 -16.14 14.24 -13.37
C THR A 657 -15.92 15.72 -13.69
N LEU A 658 -16.87 16.34 -14.40
CA LEU A 658 -16.85 17.77 -14.73
C LEU A 658 -17.67 18.61 -13.78
N VAL A 659 -17.23 19.84 -13.59
CA VAL A 659 -18.02 20.89 -12.92
C VAL A 659 -17.90 22.22 -13.66
N GLY A 660 -18.99 22.99 -13.63
CA GLY A 660 -19.06 24.33 -14.20
C GLY A 660 -19.80 25.27 -13.26
N VAL A 661 -19.31 26.50 -13.12
CA VAL A 661 -19.92 27.54 -12.28
C VAL A 661 -20.03 28.83 -13.07
N GLY A 662 -21.26 29.35 -13.17
CA GLY A 662 -21.53 30.65 -13.75
C GLY A 662 -20.95 31.80 -12.91
N SER A 663 -20.69 32.93 -13.56
CA SER A 663 -19.99 34.07 -12.96
C SER A 663 -20.72 34.74 -11.79
N LYS A 664 -22.04 34.70 -11.74
CA LYS A 664 -22.84 35.24 -10.62
C LYS A 664 -22.96 34.25 -9.45
N ALA A 665 -22.53 33.01 -9.64
CA ALA A 665 -22.42 32.01 -8.57
C ALA A 665 -21.03 32.01 -7.91
N THR A 666 -20.08 32.83 -8.36
CA THR A 666 -18.72 32.89 -7.79
C THR A 666 -18.47 34.19 -7.02
N MET A 667 -17.56 34.14 -6.06
CA MET A 667 -17.27 35.26 -5.16
C MET A 667 -16.60 36.46 -5.86
N ASP A 668 -15.82 36.20 -6.92
CA ASP A 668 -15.04 37.23 -7.64
C ASP A 668 -15.55 37.52 -9.05
N GLY A 669 -16.71 36.97 -9.43
CA GLY A 669 -17.30 37.17 -10.76
C GLY A 669 -16.62 36.36 -11.87
N SER A 670 -15.76 35.40 -11.52
CA SER A 670 -15.09 34.50 -12.46
C SER A 670 -16.02 33.40 -12.96
N ALA A 671 -15.81 32.92 -14.17
CA ALA A 671 -16.34 31.62 -14.56
C ALA A 671 -15.36 30.53 -14.10
N LEU A 672 -15.88 29.42 -13.57
CA LEU A 672 -15.07 28.27 -13.15
C LEU A 672 -15.47 27.04 -13.95
N VAL A 673 -14.48 26.31 -14.45
CA VAL A 673 -14.65 24.99 -15.05
C VAL A 673 -13.60 24.05 -14.49
N GLY A 674 -13.93 22.78 -14.28
CA GLY A 674 -12.97 21.85 -13.72
C GLY A 674 -13.23 20.41 -14.09
N THR A 675 -12.19 19.58 -13.96
CA THR A 675 -12.28 18.13 -14.14
C THR A 675 -11.41 17.35 -13.14
N THR A 676 -11.71 16.06 -13.04
CA THR A 676 -10.85 15.00 -12.48
C THR A 676 -10.56 14.02 -13.61
N MET A 677 -9.29 13.78 -13.91
CA MET A 677 -8.88 12.86 -14.99
C MET A 677 -8.51 11.49 -14.42
N ASP A 678 -9.39 10.51 -14.59
CA ASP A 678 -9.26 9.19 -13.99
C ASP A 678 -8.76 8.16 -15.02
N SER A 679 -7.44 8.03 -15.20
CA SER A 679 -6.84 7.13 -16.20
C SER A 679 -5.55 6.44 -15.73
N MET A 680 -5.60 5.80 -14.54
CA MET A 680 -4.41 5.10 -14.01
C MET A 680 -4.14 3.70 -14.57
N ALA A 681 -5.06 3.08 -15.30
CA ALA A 681 -4.87 1.70 -15.71
C ALA A 681 -3.88 1.49 -16.85
N THR A 682 -3.60 2.55 -17.61
CA THR A 682 -2.59 2.56 -18.65
C THR A 682 -1.55 3.63 -18.34
N PRO A 683 -0.27 3.42 -18.70
CA PRO A 683 0.70 4.49 -18.67
C PRO A 683 0.24 5.66 -19.55
N VAL A 684 0.17 6.85 -18.96
CA VAL A 684 -0.21 8.11 -19.62
C VAL A 684 0.90 9.13 -19.45
N ASP A 685 1.03 10.04 -20.41
CA ASP A 685 2.00 11.13 -20.37
C ASP A 685 1.58 12.21 -19.36
N LEU A 686 2.28 12.24 -18.23
CA LEU A 686 1.97 13.11 -17.08
C LEU A 686 2.34 14.58 -17.28
N ARG A 687 2.94 14.95 -18.42
CA ARG A 687 3.45 16.29 -18.67
C ARG A 687 2.34 17.31 -18.91
N LEU A 688 2.49 18.49 -18.33
CA LEU A 688 1.73 19.67 -18.73
C LEU A 688 2.60 20.52 -19.66
N VAL A 689 2.24 20.56 -20.95
CA VAL A 689 3.07 21.15 -22.00
C VAL A 689 2.49 22.48 -22.46
N ARG A 690 3.36 23.49 -22.64
CA ARG A 690 3.00 24.75 -23.29
C ARG A 690 3.13 24.62 -24.79
N VAL A 691 2.05 24.87 -25.52
CA VAL A 691 2.06 25.08 -26.97
C VAL A 691 2.08 26.60 -27.22
N PRO A 692 3.10 27.15 -27.91
CA PRO A 692 3.19 28.59 -28.15
C PRO A 692 2.21 29.04 -29.25
N ALA A 693 1.92 30.35 -29.26
CA ALA A 693 1.24 30.99 -30.37
C ALA A 693 2.13 30.90 -31.61
N MET A 694 1.55 30.52 -32.75
CA MET A 694 2.29 30.30 -33.99
C MET A 694 1.67 31.05 -35.16
N ASN A 695 2.51 31.45 -36.10
CA ASN A 695 2.09 31.99 -37.39
C ASN A 695 2.35 30.95 -38.47
N HIS A 696 1.39 30.78 -39.38
CA HIS A 696 1.44 29.81 -40.46
C HIS A 696 1.26 30.50 -41.81
N SER A 697 1.91 29.95 -42.85
CA SER A 697 1.74 30.41 -44.23
C SER A 697 0.34 30.08 -44.74
N ALA A 698 -0.19 30.91 -45.65
CA ALA A 698 -1.46 30.64 -46.31
C ALA A 698 -1.46 29.25 -46.98
N GLY A 699 -2.51 28.47 -46.77
CA GLY A 699 -2.65 27.11 -47.31
C GLY A 699 -1.91 26.02 -46.51
N ALA A 700 -1.23 26.37 -45.41
CA ALA A 700 -0.64 25.40 -44.50
C ALA A 700 -1.68 24.39 -43.99
N GLN A 701 -1.22 23.20 -43.64
CA GLN A 701 -2.04 22.14 -43.06
C GLN A 701 -1.67 21.97 -41.59
N ARG A 702 -2.64 21.63 -40.76
CA ARG A 702 -2.45 21.23 -39.37
C ARG A 702 -2.48 19.71 -39.30
N VAL A 703 -1.43 19.11 -38.77
CA VAL A 703 -1.38 17.67 -38.50
C VAL A 703 -2.33 17.27 -37.38
N VAL A 704 -3.05 16.16 -37.52
CA VAL A 704 -3.89 15.54 -36.49
C VAL A 704 -3.25 14.21 -36.04
N TYR A 705 -3.18 13.99 -34.73
CA TYR A 705 -2.61 12.77 -34.12
C TYR A 705 -3.69 11.95 -33.41
N ASN A 706 -3.50 10.62 -33.34
CA ASN A 706 -4.38 9.71 -32.60
C ASN A 706 -3.81 9.34 -31.23
N ASP A 707 -3.64 10.31 -30.34
CA ASP A 707 -3.15 10.06 -28.98
C ASP A 707 -4.23 9.50 -28.03
N ALA A 708 -5.51 9.67 -28.40
CA ALA A 708 -6.64 9.15 -27.64
C ALA A 708 -6.68 7.61 -27.59
N LEU A 709 -6.22 6.90 -28.64
CA LEU A 709 -6.16 5.43 -28.65
C LEU A 709 -4.75 4.87 -28.46
N HIS A 710 -3.71 5.64 -28.83
CA HIS A 710 -2.30 5.22 -28.73
C HIS A 710 -1.62 5.82 -27.49
N HIS A 711 -2.19 5.60 -26.31
CA HIS A 711 -1.59 6.08 -25.04
C HIS A 711 -0.15 5.59 -24.86
N GLY A 712 0.62 6.36 -24.11
CA GLY A 712 1.95 6.02 -23.67
C GLY A 712 2.75 7.26 -23.30
N TYR A 713 4.04 7.07 -23.07
CA TYR A 713 4.98 8.16 -22.84
C TYR A 713 6.10 8.19 -23.90
N PRO A 714 6.32 9.33 -24.56
CA PRO A 714 5.46 10.52 -24.57
C PRO A 714 4.15 10.26 -25.34
N ARG A 715 3.11 11.07 -25.11
CA ARG A 715 1.79 10.89 -25.77
C ARG A 715 1.89 10.94 -27.30
N PHE A 716 2.75 11.82 -27.82
CA PHE A 716 3.23 11.83 -29.21
C PHE A 716 4.44 12.76 -29.30
N VAL A 717 5.15 12.70 -30.44
CA VAL A 717 6.34 13.49 -30.74
C VAL A 717 6.12 14.24 -32.05
N SER A 718 6.30 15.56 -32.03
CA SER A 718 5.97 16.45 -33.14
C SER A 718 6.90 17.67 -33.19
N THR A 719 7.31 18.07 -34.39
CA THR A 719 8.01 19.33 -34.64
C THR A 719 7.06 20.52 -34.81
N GLU A 720 5.75 20.29 -34.87
CA GLU A 720 4.74 21.30 -35.23
C GLU A 720 3.99 21.91 -34.03
N ARG A 721 4.16 21.36 -32.82
CA ARG A 721 3.44 21.81 -31.60
C ARG A 721 4.29 22.64 -30.63
N GLY A 722 5.59 22.73 -30.86
CA GLY A 722 6.52 23.49 -30.01
C GLY A 722 7.44 22.62 -29.15
N PRO A 723 8.27 23.25 -28.30
CA PRO A 723 9.43 22.59 -27.68
C PRO A 723 9.11 21.38 -26.81
N GLY A 724 7.97 21.36 -26.11
CA GLY A 724 7.60 20.25 -25.24
C GLY A 724 7.19 18.96 -25.98
N TYR A 725 6.98 19.04 -27.29
CA TYR A 725 6.67 17.89 -28.16
C TYR A 725 7.86 17.43 -29.02
N LEU A 726 9.00 18.12 -28.94
CA LEU A 726 10.21 17.69 -29.63
C LEU A 726 10.74 16.38 -29.03
N PRO A 727 11.43 15.55 -29.83
CA PRO A 727 12.15 14.40 -29.30
C PRO A 727 13.11 14.82 -28.19
N LEU A 728 13.12 14.08 -27.08
CA LEU A 728 14.09 14.33 -26.00
C LEU A 728 15.51 14.07 -26.49
N ASN A 729 16.44 14.98 -26.21
CA ASN A 729 17.84 14.83 -26.58
C ASN A 729 18.43 13.53 -26.00
N GLY A 730 19.04 12.71 -26.86
CA GLY A 730 19.63 11.42 -26.46
C GLY A 730 18.63 10.28 -26.29
N SER A 731 17.34 10.48 -26.61
CA SER A 731 16.32 9.43 -26.62
C SER A 731 16.18 8.74 -27.99
N ASN A 732 15.55 7.57 -28.01
CA ASN A 732 15.16 6.85 -29.24
C ASN A 732 13.76 7.26 -29.74
N GLN A 733 13.25 8.43 -29.32
CA GLN A 733 11.94 8.92 -29.74
C GLN A 733 11.93 9.29 -31.22
N THR A 734 10.92 8.81 -31.95
CA THR A 734 10.71 9.12 -33.37
C THR A 734 9.48 10.00 -33.54
N ILE A 735 9.48 10.86 -34.57
CA ILE A 735 8.30 11.66 -34.93
C ILE A 735 7.09 10.76 -35.14
N THR A 736 5.98 11.09 -34.50
CA THR A 736 4.74 10.30 -34.56
C THR A 736 4.13 10.42 -35.95
N THR A 737 3.61 9.31 -36.47
CA THR A 737 2.91 9.31 -37.76
C THR A 737 1.56 10.03 -37.62
N PRO A 738 1.28 11.05 -38.45
CA PRO A 738 -0.02 11.71 -38.50
C PRO A 738 -1.17 10.74 -38.80
N LEU A 739 -2.32 10.93 -38.15
CA LEU A 739 -3.58 10.30 -38.55
C LEU A 739 -4.15 10.98 -39.81
N GLY A 740 -3.94 12.29 -39.94
CA GLY A 740 -4.37 13.08 -41.09
C GLY A 740 -4.11 14.56 -40.92
N TYR A 741 -4.80 15.38 -41.72
CA TYR A 741 -4.57 16.82 -41.80
C TYR A 741 -5.88 17.59 -41.95
N ILE A 742 -5.91 18.81 -41.42
CA ILE A 742 -6.97 19.81 -41.67
C ILE A 742 -6.36 21.14 -42.12
N PRO A 743 -7.12 22.02 -42.80
CA PRO A 743 -6.65 23.36 -43.12
C PRO A 743 -6.19 24.13 -41.87
N GLN A 744 -5.02 24.77 -41.96
CA GLN A 744 -4.47 25.58 -40.86
C GLN A 744 -4.88 27.05 -40.97
N VAL A 745 -5.04 27.71 -39.83
CA VAL A 745 -5.28 29.15 -39.73
C VAL A 745 -3.96 29.95 -39.73
N ASN A 746 -4.00 31.22 -40.15
CA ASN A 746 -2.78 32.05 -40.26
C ASN A 746 -2.08 32.29 -38.92
N SER A 747 -2.83 32.33 -37.82
CA SER A 747 -2.30 32.56 -36.47
C SER A 747 -3.09 31.75 -35.45
N THR A 748 -2.38 31.20 -34.46
CA THR A 748 -2.96 30.44 -33.36
C THR A 748 -2.64 31.07 -32.00
N TYR A 749 -3.50 30.87 -31.02
CA TYR A 749 -3.23 31.22 -29.62
C TYR A 749 -2.33 30.17 -28.95
N ALA A 750 -1.53 30.64 -27.99
CA ALA A 750 -0.78 29.78 -27.09
C ALA A 750 -1.71 29.14 -26.05
N TYR A 751 -1.44 27.90 -25.65
CA TYR A 751 -2.28 27.19 -24.68
C TYR A 751 -1.51 26.12 -23.88
N TRP A 752 -2.06 25.74 -22.74
CA TRP A 752 -1.59 24.61 -21.93
C TRP A 752 -2.28 23.31 -22.35
N ASP A 753 -1.48 22.27 -22.56
CA ASP A 753 -1.89 21.00 -23.13
C ASP A 753 -1.53 19.83 -22.20
N GLY A 754 -2.55 19.07 -21.82
CA GLY A 754 -2.44 17.79 -21.13
C GLY A 754 -2.90 16.66 -22.05
N ASP A 755 -3.66 15.72 -21.50
CA ASP A 755 -4.33 14.69 -22.33
C ASP A 755 -5.26 15.33 -23.37
N TYR A 756 -5.79 16.51 -23.06
CA TYR A 756 -6.55 17.36 -23.96
C TYR A 756 -6.18 18.85 -23.71
N GLY A 757 -6.66 19.75 -24.56
CA GLY A 757 -6.38 21.18 -24.41
C GLY A 757 -7.08 21.80 -23.19
N MET A 758 -6.31 22.44 -22.29
CA MET A 758 -6.84 22.97 -21.03
C MET A 758 -7.27 24.44 -21.08
N GLN A 759 -6.32 25.37 -21.17
CA GLN A 759 -6.59 26.81 -21.13
C GLN A 759 -5.64 27.57 -22.05
N ASN A 760 -6.17 28.50 -22.86
CA ASN A 760 -5.37 29.35 -23.73
C ASN A 760 -5.05 30.71 -23.12
N GLU A 761 -4.12 31.43 -23.75
CA GLU A 761 -3.62 32.74 -23.29
C GLU A 761 -4.68 33.85 -23.27
N VAL A 762 -5.85 33.64 -23.88
CA VAL A 762 -7.01 34.54 -23.88
C VAL A 762 -8.13 34.08 -22.93
N GLN A 763 -7.79 33.20 -21.97
CA GLN A 763 -8.67 32.70 -20.91
C GLN A 763 -9.85 31.82 -21.37
N LEU A 764 -9.80 31.23 -22.57
CA LEU A 764 -10.72 30.15 -22.92
C LEU A 764 -10.27 28.88 -22.19
N SER A 765 -11.16 28.26 -21.41
CA SER A 765 -10.89 27.11 -20.57
C SER A 765 -11.81 25.96 -20.95
N ILE A 766 -11.28 24.74 -21.04
CA ILE A 766 -12.02 23.53 -21.43
C ILE A 766 -11.75 22.44 -20.40
N ALA A 767 -12.81 21.80 -19.93
CA ALA A 767 -12.75 20.60 -19.08
C ALA A 767 -13.46 19.44 -19.79
N GLU A 768 -12.94 18.21 -19.68
CA GLU A 768 -13.41 17.03 -20.44
C GLU A 768 -13.85 15.85 -19.54
N SER A 769 -14.89 15.12 -19.98
CA SER A 769 -15.29 13.82 -19.45
C SER A 769 -15.93 12.89 -20.48
N THR A 770 -15.50 11.63 -20.47
CA THR A 770 -16.06 10.55 -21.28
C THR A 770 -17.48 10.16 -20.90
N CYS A 771 -18.33 10.00 -21.92
CA CYS A 771 -19.75 9.67 -21.82
C CYS A 771 -20.10 8.42 -22.65
N ALA A 772 -21.23 7.79 -22.28
CA ALA A 772 -21.80 6.70 -23.03
C ALA A 772 -22.80 7.18 -24.09
N ALA A 773 -22.70 6.66 -25.32
CA ALA A 773 -23.58 6.99 -26.43
C ALA A 773 -23.97 5.77 -27.28
N ARG A 774 -25.08 5.89 -28.02
CA ARG A 774 -25.64 4.83 -28.87
C ARG A 774 -24.91 4.59 -30.18
N THR A 775 -23.95 5.43 -30.52
CA THR A 775 -23.14 5.28 -31.73
C THR A 775 -21.67 5.12 -31.35
N VAL A 776 -20.92 4.47 -32.24
CA VAL A 776 -19.46 4.28 -32.11
C VAL A 776 -18.82 4.64 -33.43
N GLY A 777 -17.78 5.48 -33.37
CA GLY A 777 -16.98 5.88 -34.52
C GLY A 777 -15.54 5.40 -34.41
N TYR A 778 -14.91 4.99 -35.50
CA TYR A 778 -13.56 4.43 -35.53
C TYR A 778 -12.60 5.34 -36.32
N PRO A 779 -11.38 5.60 -35.82
CA PRO A 779 -10.38 6.43 -36.49
C PRO A 779 -9.82 5.83 -37.78
N LEU A 780 -9.28 6.70 -38.65
CA LEU A 780 -8.74 6.35 -39.98
C LEU A 780 -7.61 5.31 -39.99
N ASP A 781 -6.90 5.14 -38.87
CA ASP A 781 -5.79 4.18 -38.73
C ASP A 781 -6.27 2.77 -38.34
N MET A 782 -7.59 2.54 -38.32
CA MET A 782 -8.19 1.22 -38.13
C MET A 782 -8.96 0.73 -39.37
N PRO A 783 -9.16 -0.59 -39.54
CA PRO A 783 -9.98 -1.13 -40.61
C PRO A 783 -11.34 -0.42 -40.67
N ASN A 784 -11.86 -0.07 -41.85
CA ASN A 784 -13.15 0.64 -42.01
C ASN A 784 -13.32 1.95 -41.22
N GLY A 785 -12.25 2.51 -40.66
CA GLY A 785 -12.23 3.80 -39.99
C GLY A 785 -12.55 4.95 -40.94
N ARG A 786 -13.28 5.96 -40.45
CA ARG A 786 -13.69 7.13 -41.26
C ARG A 786 -13.58 8.47 -40.53
N ASN A 787 -13.15 8.46 -39.27
CA ASN A 787 -13.17 9.64 -38.41
C ASN A 787 -11.74 10.11 -38.15
N LEU A 788 -11.50 11.40 -38.28
CA LEU A 788 -10.18 12.00 -38.10
C LEU A 788 -9.97 12.55 -36.68
N LEU A 789 -11.02 13.01 -36.01
CA LEU A 789 -10.89 13.85 -34.82
C LEU A 789 -11.38 13.15 -33.55
N SER A 790 -10.52 13.14 -32.52
CA SER A 790 -10.90 12.85 -31.14
C SER A 790 -11.23 14.14 -30.38
N ILE A 791 -11.77 14.04 -29.17
CA ILE A 791 -12.00 15.21 -28.32
C ILE A 791 -10.70 15.91 -27.89
N ASN A 792 -9.61 15.13 -27.74
CA ASN A 792 -8.28 15.66 -27.44
C ASN A 792 -7.84 16.65 -28.52
N GLU A 793 -7.97 16.28 -29.79
CA GLU A 793 -7.60 17.15 -30.90
C GLU A 793 -8.59 18.30 -31.09
N LEU A 794 -9.90 18.06 -30.94
CA LEU A 794 -10.91 19.11 -31.05
C LEU A 794 -10.72 20.23 -30.01
N SER A 795 -10.46 19.87 -28.75
CA SER A 795 -10.20 20.84 -27.69
C SER A 795 -8.93 21.65 -27.94
N ARG A 796 -7.84 21.01 -28.41
CA ARG A 796 -6.61 21.70 -28.84
C ARG A 796 -6.89 22.69 -29.96
N ILE A 797 -7.62 22.27 -31.00
CA ILE A 797 -7.99 23.13 -32.13
C ILE A 797 -8.85 24.32 -31.67
N ALA A 798 -9.78 24.10 -30.75
CA ALA A 798 -10.59 25.17 -30.18
C ALA A 798 -9.71 26.20 -29.45
N LEU A 799 -8.78 25.75 -28.61
CA LEU A 799 -7.86 26.63 -27.91
C LEU A 799 -6.90 27.38 -28.84
N GLU A 800 -6.47 26.75 -29.95
CA GLU A 800 -5.66 27.39 -30.99
C GLU A 800 -6.41 28.54 -31.69
N ARG A 801 -7.74 28.46 -31.84
CA ARG A 801 -8.50 29.30 -32.78
C ARG A 801 -9.51 30.26 -32.14
N CYS A 802 -9.90 30.04 -30.89
CA CYS A 802 -11.03 30.73 -30.28
C CYS A 802 -10.69 31.47 -28.98
N ASP A 803 -11.43 32.54 -28.72
CA ASP A 803 -11.39 33.36 -27.51
C ASP A 803 -12.73 33.35 -26.73
N THR A 804 -13.76 32.72 -27.30
CA THR A 804 -15.09 32.56 -26.71
C THR A 804 -15.51 31.10 -26.70
N SER A 805 -16.28 30.72 -25.69
CA SER A 805 -16.91 29.41 -25.56
C SER A 805 -17.82 29.07 -26.74
N VAL A 806 -18.56 30.06 -27.27
CA VAL A 806 -19.40 29.89 -28.46
C VAL A 806 -18.58 29.62 -29.72
N CYS A 807 -17.44 30.32 -29.91
CA CYS A 807 -16.51 30.02 -31.00
C CYS A 807 -15.99 28.59 -30.89
N ALA A 808 -15.59 28.17 -29.68
CA ALA A 808 -15.06 26.84 -29.43
C ALA A 808 -16.08 25.76 -29.79
N VAL A 809 -17.32 25.86 -29.29
CA VAL A 809 -18.42 24.92 -29.59
C VAL A 809 -18.64 24.81 -31.10
N LYS A 810 -18.78 25.94 -31.80
CA LYS A 810 -19.04 25.94 -33.25
C LYS A 810 -17.87 25.37 -34.05
N THR A 811 -16.64 25.70 -33.65
CA THR A 811 -15.42 25.22 -34.33
C THR A 811 -15.27 23.72 -34.17
N MET A 812 -15.43 23.20 -32.94
CA MET A 812 -15.35 21.77 -32.70
C MET A 812 -16.46 21.01 -33.43
N GLY A 813 -17.70 21.50 -33.33
CA GLY A 813 -18.85 20.91 -33.99
C GLY A 813 -18.71 20.84 -35.51
N ALA A 814 -18.34 21.94 -36.16
CA ALA A 814 -18.18 22.00 -37.62
C ALA A 814 -17.06 21.06 -38.12
N LEU A 815 -15.92 21.04 -37.43
CA LEU A 815 -14.81 20.16 -37.80
C LEU A 815 -15.18 18.69 -37.60
N ALA A 816 -15.89 18.36 -36.53
CA ALA A 816 -16.33 17.00 -36.27
C ALA A 816 -17.40 16.52 -37.28
N GLU A 817 -18.29 17.41 -37.72
CA GLU A 817 -19.24 17.12 -38.81
C GLU A 817 -18.52 16.83 -40.14
N GLU A 818 -17.49 17.63 -40.48
CA GLU A 818 -16.76 17.53 -41.73
C GLU A 818 -15.77 16.35 -41.77
N TYR A 819 -14.95 16.18 -40.74
CA TYR A 819 -13.84 15.22 -40.69
C TYR A 819 -14.14 13.97 -39.86
N GLY A 820 -15.30 13.91 -39.22
CA GLY A 820 -15.72 12.78 -38.39
C GLY A 820 -15.13 12.77 -36.98
N PHE A 821 -15.89 12.19 -36.05
CA PHE A 821 -15.53 12.10 -34.63
C PHE A 821 -15.45 10.65 -34.14
N TYR A 822 -14.51 10.35 -33.26
CA TYR A 822 -14.42 9.09 -32.52
C TYR A 822 -14.10 9.32 -31.04
N GLY A 823 -14.65 8.46 -30.17
CA GLY A 823 -14.40 8.47 -28.72
C GLY A 823 -13.27 7.52 -28.30
N GLU A 824 -12.86 7.62 -27.05
CA GLU A 824 -11.71 6.87 -26.48
C GLU A 824 -11.88 5.33 -26.48
N TYR A 825 -13.11 4.83 -26.56
CA TYR A 825 -13.41 3.38 -26.45
C TYR A 825 -13.57 2.72 -27.81
N SER A 826 -13.39 3.48 -28.87
CA SER A 826 -13.47 3.00 -30.24
C SER A 826 -12.21 2.23 -30.63
N ARG A 827 -11.94 1.09 -29.98
CA ARG A 827 -10.68 0.32 -30.12
C ARG A 827 -10.84 -1.02 -30.84
N ASP A 828 -12.03 -1.61 -30.81
CA ASP A 828 -12.32 -2.92 -31.39
C ASP A 828 -13.66 -2.89 -32.12
N GLN A 829 -13.63 -3.07 -33.44
CA GLN A 829 -14.84 -3.07 -34.28
C GLN A 829 -15.73 -4.28 -34.07
N THR A 830 -15.18 -5.36 -33.51
CA THR A 830 -15.93 -6.58 -33.20
C THR A 830 -16.64 -6.48 -31.85
N LYS A 831 -16.29 -5.48 -31.04
CA LYS A 831 -16.84 -5.23 -29.70
C LYS A 831 -17.04 -3.72 -29.50
N PRO A 832 -18.11 -3.13 -30.08
CA PRO A 832 -18.34 -1.69 -30.01
C PRO A 832 -18.39 -1.17 -28.56
N GLY A 833 -17.53 -0.20 -28.25
CA GLY A 833 -17.35 0.36 -26.91
C GLY A 833 -18.34 1.46 -26.53
N TYR A 834 -19.66 1.21 -26.59
CA TYR A 834 -20.71 2.21 -26.33
C TYR A 834 -20.59 2.96 -24.99
N GLY A 835 -19.97 2.35 -23.98
CA GLY A 835 -19.80 2.92 -22.65
C GLY A 835 -18.88 4.15 -22.58
N GLY A 836 -18.10 4.42 -23.63
CA GLY A 836 -17.18 5.55 -23.73
C GLY A 836 -16.91 5.98 -25.18
N SER A 837 -17.93 5.88 -26.04
CA SER A 837 -17.85 6.23 -27.46
C SER A 837 -18.17 7.71 -27.74
N SER A 838 -18.34 8.52 -26.70
CA SER A 838 -18.72 9.92 -26.76
C SER A 838 -18.09 10.72 -25.64
N GLU A 839 -18.13 12.03 -25.74
CA GLU A 839 -17.40 12.92 -24.83
C GLU A 839 -18.27 14.13 -24.47
N ALA A 840 -18.05 14.66 -23.28
CA ALA A 840 -18.65 15.89 -22.78
C ALA A 840 -17.57 16.91 -22.43
N LEU A 841 -17.84 18.19 -22.72
CA LEU A 841 -16.99 19.30 -22.34
C LEU A 841 -17.77 20.35 -21.54
N ILE A 842 -17.11 20.99 -20.59
CA ILE A 842 -17.54 22.29 -20.05
C ILE A 842 -16.51 23.34 -20.46
N ILE A 843 -17.00 24.40 -21.09
CA ILE A 843 -16.17 25.43 -21.73
C ILE A 843 -16.49 26.78 -21.10
N GLY A 844 -15.51 27.43 -20.49
CA GLY A 844 -15.62 28.74 -19.85
C GLY A 844 -14.75 29.78 -20.55
N ASP A 845 -15.22 31.03 -20.64
CA ASP A 845 -14.46 32.13 -21.22
C ASP A 845 -14.42 33.38 -20.33
N LYS A 846 -13.59 34.36 -20.69
CA LYS A 846 -13.50 35.65 -19.99
C LYS A 846 -14.75 36.52 -20.10
N PHE A 847 -15.67 36.20 -21.01
CA PHE A 847 -16.92 36.93 -21.19
C PHE A 847 -18.04 36.36 -20.34
N GLN A 848 -17.67 35.60 -19.29
CA GLN A 848 -18.57 35.06 -18.29
C GLN A 848 -19.58 34.05 -18.83
N ASN A 849 -19.28 33.42 -19.98
CA ASN A 849 -20.11 32.34 -20.50
C ASN A 849 -19.50 30.98 -20.12
N VAL A 850 -20.37 30.07 -19.71
CA VAL A 850 -20.05 28.66 -19.50
C VAL A 850 -21.01 27.84 -20.35
N TRP A 851 -20.48 26.91 -21.14
CA TRP A 851 -21.25 26.04 -22.02
C TRP A 851 -20.96 24.58 -21.73
N ILE A 852 -22.00 23.76 -21.68
CA ILE A 852 -21.91 22.29 -21.69
C ILE A 852 -22.02 21.84 -23.14
N PHE A 853 -21.14 20.96 -23.61
CA PHE A 853 -21.09 20.44 -24.98
C PHE A 853 -21.02 18.91 -24.96
N HIS A 854 -21.91 18.23 -25.68
CA HIS A 854 -21.91 16.77 -25.86
C HIS A 854 -21.71 16.43 -27.32
N ILE A 855 -20.88 15.41 -27.59
CA ILE A 855 -20.57 14.97 -28.95
C ILE A 855 -20.48 13.45 -29.04
N LEU A 856 -21.01 12.90 -30.14
CA LEU A 856 -20.92 11.49 -30.52
C LEU A 856 -20.74 11.36 -32.03
N THR A 857 -20.35 10.17 -32.50
CA THR A 857 -20.21 9.90 -33.93
C THR A 857 -21.57 9.92 -34.63
N GLY A 858 -21.60 10.44 -35.86
CA GLY A 858 -22.79 10.42 -36.70
C GLY A 858 -23.12 9.04 -37.30
N ALA A 859 -24.08 9.03 -38.23
CA ALA A 859 -24.53 7.83 -38.92
C ALA A 859 -23.38 7.13 -39.69
N HIS A 860 -23.45 5.80 -39.82
CA HIS A 860 -22.53 5.00 -40.63
C HIS A 860 -21.05 5.18 -40.28
N ASN A 861 -20.74 5.33 -38.98
CA ASN A 861 -19.37 5.50 -38.49
C ASN A 861 -18.71 6.75 -39.10
N SER A 862 -19.45 7.84 -39.33
CA SER A 862 -18.92 9.03 -40.03
C SER A 862 -19.57 10.32 -39.54
N GLY A 863 -18.83 11.43 -39.63
CA GLY A 863 -19.29 12.74 -39.15
C GLY A 863 -19.50 12.76 -37.64
N ALA A 864 -20.27 13.74 -37.17
CA ALA A 864 -20.61 13.88 -35.76
C ALA A 864 -22.06 14.34 -35.57
N ILE A 865 -22.58 14.08 -34.37
CA ILE A 865 -23.78 14.68 -33.83
C ILE A 865 -23.37 15.34 -32.52
N TRP A 866 -23.82 16.57 -32.30
CA TRP A 866 -23.46 17.30 -31.08
C TRP A 866 -24.57 18.26 -30.66
N ALA A 867 -24.59 18.57 -29.37
CA ALA A 867 -25.46 19.58 -28.78
C ALA A 867 -24.73 20.33 -27.66
N ALA A 868 -25.06 21.60 -27.48
CA ALA A 868 -24.50 22.44 -26.43
C ALA A 868 -25.58 23.30 -25.78
N GLN A 869 -25.43 23.52 -24.47
CA GLN A 869 -26.32 24.34 -23.67
C GLN A 869 -25.52 25.34 -22.83
N ARG A 870 -25.93 26.61 -22.83
CA ARG A 870 -25.36 27.65 -21.95
C ARG A 870 -25.80 27.40 -20.50
N LEU A 871 -24.85 27.40 -19.58
CA LEU A 871 -25.12 27.38 -18.15
C LEU A 871 -25.61 28.77 -17.70
N GLY A 872 -26.62 28.80 -16.83
CA GLY A 872 -27.08 30.06 -16.24
C GLY A 872 -25.97 30.74 -15.41
N ASP A 873 -25.93 32.08 -15.43
CA ASP A 873 -24.84 32.82 -14.79
C ASP A 873 -24.77 32.58 -13.27
N ASP A 874 -25.88 32.28 -12.59
CA ASP A 874 -25.93 32.01 -11.14
C ASP A 874 -26.03 30.51 -10.81
N GLN A 875 -25.65 29.65 -11.76
CA GLN A 875 -25.82 28.21 -11.66
C GLN A 875 -24.49 27.45 -11.51
N PHE A 876 -24.57 26.29 -10.85
CA PHE A 876 -23.57 25.24 -10.79
C PHE A 876 -24.08 23.99 -11.51
N THR A 877 -23.22 23.34 -12.28
CA THR A 877 -23.52 22.06 -12.93
C THR A 877 -22.41 21.05 -12.70
N ILE A 878 -22.77 19.77 -12.82
CA ILE A 878 -21.87 18.64 -12.82
C ILE A 878 -22.22 17.75 -14.01
N VAL A 879 -21.21 17.32 -14.75
CA VAL A 879 -21.36 16.31 -15.81
C VAL A 879 -20.49 15.11 -15.45
N PRO A 880 -21.08 13.99 -14.98
CA PRO A 880 -20.35 12.75 -14.78
C PRO A 880 -20.21 12.03 -16.13
N ASN A 881 -20.11 10.69 -16.13
CA ASN A 881 -19.90 9.91 -17.35
C ASN A 881 -21.19 9.62 -18.14
N THR A 882 -22.05 10.62 -18.29
CA THR A 882 -23.32 10.53 -19.02
C THR A 882 -23.71 11.89 -19.59
N PHE A 883 -24.45 11.90 -20.70
CA PHE A 883 -25.06 13.13 -21.19
C PHE A 883 -26.09 13.65 -20.19
N VAL A 884 -26.07 14.95 -19.94
CA VAL A 884 -27.02 15.67 -19.07
C VAL A 884 -27.93 16.67 -19.80
N ILE A 885 -27.63 17.02 -21.06
CA ILE A 885 -28.41 17.98 -21.85
C ILE A 885 -29.69 17.29 -22.28
N ARG A 886 -30.83 17.80 -21.80
CA ARG A 886 -32.15 17.21 -22.02
C ARG A 886 -32.82 17.82 -23.25
N THR A 887 -33.98 18.43 -23.06
CA THR A 887 -34.79 19.04 -24.11
C THR A 887 -34.06 20.21 -24.76
N LEU A 888 -33.83 20.13 -26.07
CA LEU A 888 -33.21 21.21 -26.84
C LEU A 888 -34.27 22.20 -27.34
N ASN A 889 -34.09 23.49 -27.03
CA ASN A 889 -34.84 24.55 -27.70
C ASN A 889 -33.99 25.18 -28.81
N LEU A 890 -34.00 24.59 -30.00
CA LEU A 890 -33.19 25.05 -31.13
C LEU A 890 -33.63 26.41 -31.70
N THR A 891 -34.78 26.96 -31.26
CA THR A 891 -35.17 28.34 -31.60
C THR A 891 -34.41 29.38 -30.76
N ASP A 892 -33.88 28.98 -29.61
CA ASP A 892 -33.10 29.82 -28.71
C ASP A 892 -31.61 29.62 -28.92
N SER A 893 -31.10 30.21 -30.01
CA SER A 893 -29.68 30.16 -30.36
C SER A 893 -28.74 30.87 -29.37
N ALA A 894 -29.29 31.60 -28.38
CA ALA A 894 -28.50 32.23 -27.33
C ALA A 894 -28.13 31.22 -26.23
N ASN A 895 -28.97 30.21 -25.99
CA ASN A 895 -28.75 29.19 -24.96
C ASN A 895 -28.52 27.79 -25.50
N TYR A 896 -28.83 27.52 -26.77
CA TYR A 896 -28.68 26.21 -27.39
C TYR A 896 -27.97 26.28 -28.74
N LEU A 897 -27.03 25.35 -28.96
CA LEU A 897 -26.36 25.12 -30.25
C LEU A 897 -26.38 23.62 -30.51
N ALA A 898 -26.49 23.19 -31.77
CA ALA A 898 -26.45 21.77 -32.11
C ALA A 898 -26.04 21.56 -33.57
N SER A 899 -25.66 20.32 -33.90
CA SER A 899 -25.44 19.91 -35.28
C SER A 899 -26.70 20.01 -36.11
N SER A 900 -26.56 20.31 -37.40
CA SER A 900 -27.70 20.45 -38.32
C SER A 900 -28.54 19.16 -38.45
N ASN A 901 -27.92 18.01 -38.21
CA ASN A 901 -28.51 16.67 -38.26
C ASN A 901 -28.96 16.13 -36.88
N VAL A 902 -28.95 16.96 -35.82
CA VAL A 902 -29.13 16.50 -34.42
C VAL A 902 -30.41 15.72 -34.18
N SER A 903 -31.53 16.06 -34.81
CA SER A 903 -32.80 15.35 -34.65
C SER A 903 -33.04 14.33 -35.76
N ALA A 904 -32.60 14.64 -36.99
CA ALA A 904 -32.82 13.82 -38.16
C ALA A 904 -32.28 12.39 -38.01
N HIS A 905 -31.09 12.23 -37.40
CA HIS A 905 -30.53 10.89 -37.19
C HIS A 905 -31.35 10.07 -36.17
N ALA A 906 -31.66 10.65 -35.00
CA ALA A 906 -32.50 9.99 -33.99
C ALA A 906 -33.88 9.61 -34.54
N TYR A 907 -34.51 10.45 -35.36
CA TYR A 907 -35.78 10.12 -36.01
C TYR A 907 -35.65 8.96 -37.00
N ALA A 908 -34.60 8.96 -37.81
CA ALA A 908 -34.34 7.86 -38.75
C ALA A 908 -34.09 6.51 -38.05
N GLN A 909 -33.56 6.53 -36.82
CA GLN A 909 -33.35 5.34 -35.99
C GLN A 909 -34.56 4.98 -35.12
N GLY A 910 -35.62 5.80 -35.10
CA GLY A 910 -36.75 5.63 -34.18
C GLY A 910 -36.42 5.86 -32.71
N TRP A 911 -35.31 6.56 -32.41
CA TRP A 911 -34.89 6.87 -31.04
C TRP A 911 -35.61 8.08 -30.43
N ALA A 912 -36.20 8.92 -31.27
CA ALA A 912 -37.03 10.06 -30.88
C ALA A 912 -38.22 10.19 -31.84
N SER A 913 -39.25 10.93 -31.42
CA SER A 913 -40.41 11.27 -32.26
C SER A 913 -40.37 12.75 -32.66
N PRO A 914 -40.73 13.11 -33.91
CA PRO A 914 -40.92 14.51 -34.30
C PRO A 914 -42.15 15.16 -33.66
N GLU A 915 -43.03 14.37 -33.03
CA GLU A 915 -44.24 14.86 -32.36
C GLU A 915 -43.99 15.32 -30.92
N GLU A 916 -42.82 14.98 -30.35
CA GLU A 916 -42.45 15.26 -28.96
C GLU A 916 -41.25 16.23 -28.89
N PRO A 917 -41.10 16.98 -27.78
CA PRO A 917 -39.90 17.79 -27.55
C PRO A 917 -38.63 16.93 -27.63
N PHE A 918 -37.65 17.39 -28.41
CA PHE A 918 -36.43 16.64 -28.65
C PHE A 918 -35.50 16.63 -27.41
N ASP A 919 -35.43 15.52 -26.69
CA ASP A 919 -34.48 15.27 -25.59
C ASP A 919 -33.22 14.57 -26.11
N PHE A 920 -32.08 15.28 -26.07
CA PHE A 920 -30.81 14.78 -26.59
C PHE A 920 -30.29 13.57 -25.81
N THR A 921 -30.34 13.62 -24.47
CA THR A 921 -29.89 12.53 -23.61
C THR A 921 -30.75 11.29 -23.84
N SER A 922 -32.07 11.43 -23.88
CA SER A 922 -32.97 10.29 -24.13
C SER A 922 -32.74 9.66 -25.51
N ALA A 923 -32.51 10.48 -26.53
CA ALA A 923 -32.31 10.03 -27.91
C ALA A 923 -30.95 9.33 -28.13
N TYR A 924 -29.87 9.86 -27.54
CA TYR A 924 -28.50 9.44 -27.87
C TYR A 924 -27.71 8.80 -26.75
N GLY A 925 -28.11 9.01 -25.49
CA GLY A 925 -27.48 8.38 -24.35
C GLY A 925 -27.62 6.86 -24.43
N TYR A 926 -26.55 6.18 -24.01
CA TYR A 926 -26.52 4.73 -23.93
C TYR A 926 -26.42 4.26 -22.49
N ASP A 927 -27.23 3.27 -22.16
CA ASP A 927 -27.17 2.59 -20.88
C ASP A 927 -27.54 1.11 -21.07
N VAL A 928 -26.75 0.21 -20.48
CA VAL A 928 -27.13 -1.20 -20.31
C VAL A 928 -27.66 -1.30 -18.91
N TYR A 929 -28.96 -1.57 -18.79
CA TYR A 929 -29.58 -1.61 -17.47
C TYR A 929 -28.90 -2.68 -16.60
N THR A 930 -28.24 -2.19 -15.57
CA THR A 930 -27.82 -2.95 -14.40
C THR A 930 -28.14 -2.10 -13.18
N PRO A 931 -28.54 -2.68 -12.04
CA PRO A 931 -28.88 -1.91 -10.84
C PRO A 931 -27.79 -0.92 -10.39
N ASN A 932 -26.53 -1.17 -10.76
CA ASN A 932 -25.36 -0.37 -10.41
C ASN A 932 -25.20 0.90 -11.24
N LYS A 933 -25.64 0.87 -12.50
CA LYS A 933 -25.28 1.87 -13.49
C LYS A 933 -25.93 3.24 -13.25
N PRO A 934 -27.20 3.32 -12.81
CA PRO A 934 -27.81 4.60 -12.42
C PRO A 934 -27.06 5.29 -11.27
N LEU A 935 -26.50 4.52 -10.33
CA LEU A 935 -25.78 5.06 -9.17
C LEU A 935 -24.37 5.56 -9.50
N TYR A 936 -23.66 4.92 -10.45
CA TYR A 936 -22.30 5.31 -10.87
C TYR A 936 -22.16 6.79 -11.27
N SER A 937 -23.18 7.34 -11.92
CA SER A 937 -23.25 8.76 -12.29
C SER A 937 -24.16 9.54 -11.35
N GLY A 938 -25.34 8.99 -11.01
CA GLY A 938 -26.34 9.67 -10.20
C GLY A 938 -25.85 10.06 -8.80
N ARG A 939 -25.06 9.20 -8.14
CA ARG A 939 -24.55 9.48 -6.79
C ARG A 939 -23.57 10.64 -6.75
N ARG A 940 -22.76 10.81 -7.79
CA ARG A 940 -21.87 11.97 -7.93
C ARG A 940 -22.64 13.24 -8.25
N MET A 941 -23.69 13.16 -9.08
CA MET A 941 -24.57 14.30 -9.36
C MET A 941 -25.25 14.78 -8.09
N TRP A 942 -25.91 13.85 -7.37
CA TRP A 942 -26.50 14.13 -6.08
C TRP A 942 -25.49 14.79 -5.14
N ARG A 943 -24.32 14.18 -4.94
CA ARG A 943 -23.34 14.69 -3.99
C ARG A 943 -22.82 16.07 -4.38
N GLY A 944 -22.59 16.33 -5.66
CA GLY A 944 -22.22 17.65 -6.14
C GLY A 944 -23.26 18.71 -5.81
N TYR A 945 -24.53 18.41 -6.02
CA TYR A 945 -25.62 19.32 -5.67
C TYR A 945 -25.85 19.44 -4.16
N ASP A 946 -25.75 18.35 -3.41
CA ASP A 946 -25.87 18.33 -1.94
C ASP A 946 -24.77 19.17 -1.27
N MET A 947 -23.54 19.17 -1.80
CA MET A 947 -22.45 19.96 -1.25
C MET A 947 -22.61 21.48 -1.50
N VAL A 948 -23.26 21.88 -2.59
CA VAL A 948 -23.36 23.31 -2.98
C VAL A 948 -24.73 23.93 -2.72
N ALA A 949 -25.78 23.11 -2.70
CA ALA A 949 -27.17 23.48 -2.51
C ALA A 949 -27.91 22.44 -1.63
N PRO A 950 -27.43 22.16 -0.39
CA PRO A 950 -28.09 21.23 0.52
C PRO A 950 -29.54 21.62 0.84
N SER A 951 -29.91 22.89 0.66
CA SER A 951 -31.29 23.38 0.80
C SER A 951 -32.31 22.69 -0.11
N LEU A 952 -31.86 22.07 -1.21
CA LEU A 952 -32.73 21.37 -2.15
C LEU A 952 -33.19 20.00 -1.65
N HIS A 953 -32.50 19.40 -0.67
CA HIS A 953 -32.81 18.08 -0.12
C HIS A 953 -33.03 17.01 -1.20
N LEU A 954 -32.15 16.98 -2.20
CA LEU A 954 -32.24 16.03 -3.31
C LEU A 954 -32.07 14.59 -2.79
N ASP A 955 -32.85 13.68 -3.37
CA ASP A 955 -32.83 12.26 -3.03
C ASP A 955 -31.56 11.58 -3.58
N PRO A 956 -30.72 10.94 -2.73
CA PRO A 956 -29.52 10.23 -3.18
C PRO A 956 -29.78 8.90 -3.91
N ASP A 957 -30.97 8.32 -3.79
CA ASP A 957 -31.25 6.95 -4.24
C ASP A 957 -32.01 6.88 -5.58
N VAL A 958 -32.39 8.02 -6.17
CA VAL A 958 -33.10 8.04 -7.47
C VAL A 958 -32.21 7.62 -8.65
N GLY A 959 -30.88 7.76 -8.53
CA GLY A 959 -29.93 7.44 -9.62
C GLY A 959 -30.06 8.36 -10.85
N PHE A 960 -29.21 8.17 -11.84
CA PHE A 960 -29.29 8.85 -13.13
C PHE A 960 -29.85 7.92 -14.21
N HIS A 961 -30.86 8.37 -14.95
CA HIS A 961 -31.48 7.59 -16.03
C HIS A 961 -31.50 8.33 -17.36
N VAL A 962 -31.11 7.65 -18.43
CA VAL A 962 -31.06 8.25 -19.77
C VAL A 962 -32.45 8.68 -20.26
N ARG A 963 -33.50 7.88 -20.04
CA ARG A 963 -34.86 8.17 -20.57
C ARG A 963 -35.76 8.95 -19.62
N VAL A 964 -35.48 8.91 -18.33
CA VAL A 964 -36.30 9.55 -17.30
C VAL A 964 -35.46 10.63 -16.60
N PRO A 965 -35.85 11.91 -16.64
CA PRO A 965 -35.18 12.95 -15.88
C PRO A 965 -35.25 12.67 -14.37
N THR A 966 -34.11 12.66 -13.68
CA THR A 966 -34.04 12.47 -12.21
C THR A 966 -33.47 13.69 -11.52
N TYR A 967 -32.23 14.07 -11.83
CA TYR A 967 -31.60 15.29 -11.33
C TYR A 967 -31.71 16.44 -12.35
N PRO A 968 -31.77 17.70 -11.90
CA PRO A 968 -31.70 18.86 -12.80
C PRO A 968 -30.33 18.94 -13.47
N LEU A 969 -30.23 19.66 -14.60
CA LEU A 969 -28.95 19.92 -15.28
C LEU A 969 -28.04 20.84 -14.43
N SER A 970 -28.61 21.80 -13.73
CA SER A 970 -27.88 22.73 -12.86
C SER A 970 -28.72 23.18 -11.69
N VAL A 971 -28.06 23.68 -10.65
CA VAL A 971 -28.69 24.25 -9.45
C VAL A 971 -28.04 25.58 -9.11
N LYS A 972 -28.77 26.46 -8.42
CA LYS A 972 -28.19 27.65 -7.81
C LYS A 972 -27.51 27.25 -6.50
N PRO A 973 -26.20 27.52 -6.31
CA PRO A 973 -25.54 27.31 -5.02
C PRO A 973 -26.16 28.15 -3.90
N ASP A 974 -26.23 27.59 -2.70
CA ASP A 974 -26.72 28.30 -1.50
C ASP A 974 -25.76 29.43 -1.08
N THR A 975 -24.47 29.29 -1.42
CA THR A 975 -23.43 30.29 -1.15
C THR A 975 -22.53 30.49 -2.37
N LEU A 976 -21.95 31.68 -2.50
CA LEU A 976 -21.01 31.98 -3.59
C LEU A 976 -19.78 31.07 -3.51
N MET A 977 -19.38 30.56 -4.67
CA MET A 977 -18.31 29.59 -4.81
C MET A 977 -16.95 30.25 -5.02
N THR A 978 -15.89 29.51 -4.68
CA THR A 978 -14.49 29.87 -4.94
C THR A 978 -13.78 28.71 -5.62
N PRO A 979 -12.58 28.92 -6.22
CA PRO A 979 -11.77 27.80 -6.71
C PRO A 979 -11.53 26.74 -5.63
N THR A 980 -11.28 27.15 -4.39
CA THR A 980 -11.09 26.23 -3.25
C THR A 980 -12.33 25.38 -2.96
N SER A 981 -13.54 25.93 -3.13
CA SER A 981 -14.80 25.16 -2.97
C SER A 981 -14.87 24.00 -3.97
N ILE A 982 -14.38 24.21 -5.20
CA ILE A 982 -14.33 23.16 -6.22
C ILE A 982 -13.23 22.13 -5.93
N MET A 983 -12.06 22.58 -5.45
CA MET A 983 -10.99 21.66 -5.02
C MET A 983 -11.47 20.74 -3.89
N GLN A 984 -12.24 21.27 -2.94
CA GLN A 984 -12.85 20.48 -1.86
C GLN A 984 -13.86 19.46 -2.40
N TYR A 985 -14.69 19.86 -3.37
CA TYR A 985 -15.59 18.93 -4.07
C TYR A 985 -14.83 17.78 -4.74
N PHE A 986 -13.76 18.08 -5.49
CA PHE A 986 -12.97 17.04 -6.14
C PHE A 986 -12.24 16.09 -5.18
N SER A 987 -12.17 16.45 -3.90
CA SER A 987 -11.60 15.64 -2.83
C SER A 987 -12.61 14.73 -2.13
N ASP A 988 -13.89 14.75 -2.52
CA ASP A 988 -14.96 14.05 -1.83
C ASP A 988 -15.01 12.55 -2.17
N TYR A 989 -15.16 11.75 -1.13
CA TYR A 989 -15.37 10.30 -1.18
C TYR A 989 -16.61 9.91 -0.34
N TYR A 990 -17.61 10.79 -0.33
CA TYR A 990 -18.88 10.68 0.39
C TYR A 990 -18.78 10.74 1.92
N GLN A 991 -17.71 11.33 2.44
CA GLN A 991 -17.51 11.46 3.89
C GLN A 991 -18.68 12.16 4.58
N ASN A 992 -19.03 11.68 5.78
CA ASN A 992 -20.16 12.15 6.58
C ASN A 992 -21.54 11.90 5.95
N THR A 993 -21.66 10.91 5.06
CA THR A 993 -22.95 10.44 4.52
C THR A 993 -23.14 8.96 4.81
N THR A 994 -24.31 8.40 4.48
CA THR A 994 -24.55 6.95 4.53
C THR A 994 -23.70 6.14 3.53
N TYR A 995 -23.02 6.82 2.60
CA TYR A 995 -22.21 6.20 1.54
C TYR A 995 -20.71 6.43 1.72
N ASP A 996 -20.31 6.89 2.91
CA ASP A 996 -18.93 7.15 3.28
C ASP A 996 -18.05 5.91 3.09
N LEU A 997 -17.13 5.98 2.11
CA LEU A 997 -16.25 4.87 1.75
C LEU A 997 -15.23 4.50 2.82
N THR A 998 -15.07 5.32 3.87
CA THR A 998 -14.23 5.01 5.04
C THR A 998 -14.95 4.09 6.05
N LYS A 999 -16.20 3.72 5.76
CA LYS A 999 -17.02 2.80 6.58
C LYS A 999 -17.19 1.47 5.87
N GLY A 1000 -17.67 0.48 6.63
CA GLY A 1000 -17.93 -0.87 6.11
C GLY A 1000 -16.69 -1.74 6.08
N MET A 1001 -16.87 -2.98 5.61
CA MET A 1001 -15.80 -3.99 5.60
C MET A 1001 -14.80 -3.74 4.49
N ALA A 1002 -15.23 -3.20 3.35
CA ALA A 1002 -14.32 -2.94 2.25
C ALA A 1002 -13.34 -1.79 2.54
N ALA A 1003 -13.61 -0.96 3.55
CA ALA A 1003 -12.65 0.05 4.02
C ALA A 1003 -11.46 -0.56 4.80
N GLY A 1004 -11.53 -1.85 5.13
CA GLY A 1004 -10.47 -2.59 5.80
C GLY A 1004 -10.17 -2.09 7.22
N PRO A 1005 -9.05 -2.56 7.81
CA PRO A 1005 -8.71 -2.27 9.20
C PRO A 1005 -8.42 -0.80 9.51
N PHE A 1006 -8.15 0.03 8.50
CA PHE A 1006 -7.69 1.42 8.68
C PHE A 1006 -8.57 2.45 7.98
N HIS A 1007 -9.79 2.06 7.59
CA HIS A 1007 -10.81 2.96 7.06
C HIS A 1007 -10.40 3.67 5.74
N ASP A 1008 -9.72 2.93 4.85
CA ASP A 1008 -9.28 3.43 3.53
C ASP A 1008 -10.47 3.49 2.54
N PRO A 1009 -10.78 4.65 1.95
CA PRO A 1009 -11.86 4.79 0.98
C PRO A 1009 -11.51 4.26 -0.42
N ALA A 1010 -10.27 3.89 -0.70
CA ALA A 1010 -9.86 3.43 -2.02
C ALA A 1010 -10.56 2.11 -2.41
N ARG A 1011 -11.02 2.02 -3.67
CA ARG A 1011 -11.59 0.81 -4.27
C ARG A 1011 -10.93 0.54 -5.62
N PHE A 1012 -10.35 -0.65 -5.78
CA PHE A 1012 -9.57 -1.02 -6.96
C PHE A 1012 -10.28 -2.05 -7.85
N GLY A 1013 -10.81 -1.62 -8.99
CA GLY A 1013 -11.38 -2.51 -10.00
C GLY A 1013 -12.49 -3.44 -9.48
N HIS A 1014 -12.74 -4.53 -10.19
CA HIS A 1014 -13.75 -5.54 -9.84
C HIS A 1014 -13.15 -6.71 -9.07
N ALA A 1015 -14.01 -7.46 -8.38
CA ALA A 1015 -13.64 -8.76 -7.83
C ALA A 1015 -13.67 -9.84 -8.93
N HIS A 1016 -12.66 -10.70 -8.96
CA HIS A 1016 -12.58 -11.76 -9.97
C HIS A 1016 -13.70 -12.79 -9.80
N ARG A 1017 -14.44 -13.10 -10.87
CA ARG A 1017 -15.46 -14.17 -10.89
C ARG A 1017 -16.55 -14.01 -9.83
N LEU A 1018 -16.85 -12.76 -9.45
CA LEU A 1018 -17.86 -12.44 -8.47
C LEU A 1018 -18.68 -11.24 -8.95
N ASP A 1019 -19.99 -11.40 -8.95
CA ASP A 1019 -20.92 -10.33 -9.28
C ASP A 1019 -21.05 -9.37 -8.09
N GLY A 1020 -20.93 -8.08 -8.39
CA GLY A 1020 -20.96 -7.01 -7.39
C GLY A 1020 -20.27 -5.76 -7.94
N ASN A 1021 -20.28 -4.67 -7.18
CA ASN A 1021 -19.61 -3.44 -7.58
C ASN A 1021 -19.31 -2.54 -6.37
N TRP A 1022 -18.62 -1.44 -6.63
CA TRP A 1022 -18.33 -0.41 -5.64
C TRP A 1022 -19.10 0.87 -5.94
N GLU A 1023 -19.33 1.67 -4.89
CA GLU A 1023 -19.66 3.07 -5.08
C GLU A 1023 -18.50 3.81 -5.75
N ARG A 1024 -18.84 4.65 -6.74
CA ARG A 1024 -17.85 5.44 -7.47
C ARG A 1024 -17.77 6.86 -6.93
N SER A 1025 -16.81 7.12 -6.03
CA SER A 1025 -16.50 8.45 -5.50
C SER A 1025 -16.00 9.44 -6.55
N ILE A 1026 -15.91 10.72 -6.18
CA ILE A 1026 -15.34 11.79 -7.02
C ILE A 1026 -13.81 11.73 -6.94
N SER A 1027 -13.24 11.78 -5.73
CA SER A 1027 -11.81 11.51 -5.50
C SER A 1027 -11.59 10.01 -5.45
N ILE A 1028 -10.71 9.48 -6.29
CA ILE A 1028 -10.44 8.04 -6.36
C ILE A 1028 -8.96 7.77 -6.67
N ALA A 1029 -8.45 6.61 -6.24
CA ALA A 1029 -7.05 6.22 -6.41
C ALA A 1029 -6.53 6.25 -7.86
N ARG A 1030 -7.44 6.23 -8.85
CA ARG A 1030 -7.08 6.26 -10.27
C ARG A 1030 -7.04 7.65 -10.91
N THR A 1031 -7.24 8.72 -10.15
CA THR A 1031 -7.09 10.09 -10.65
C THR A 1031 -5.61 10.39 -10.92
N THR A 1032 -5.31 10.79 -12.14
CA THR A 1032 -3.95 11.16 -12.58
C THR A 1032 -3.65 12.63 -12.30
N HIS A 1033 -4.67 13.48 -12.42
CA HIS A 1033 -4.63 14.89 -12.10
C HIS A 1033 -6.05 15.45 -11.94
N SER A 1034 -6.16 16.60 -11.29
CA SER A 1034 -7.39 17.38 -11.20
C SER A 1034 -7.11 18.86 -11.43
N ILE A 1035 -8.04 19.51 -12.11
CA ILE A 1035 -7.86 20.87 -12.60
C ILE A 1035 -9.10 21.69 -12.25
N VAL A 1036 -8.88 22.88 -11.68
CA VAL A 1036 -9.90 23.94 -11.60
C VAL A 1036 -9.40 25.14 -12.38
N MET A 1037 -10.02 25.46 -13.51
CA MET A 1037 -9.69 26.62 -14.33
C MET A 1037 -10.61 27.77 -14.02
N GLN A 1038 -10.01 28.93 -13.83
CA GLN A 1038 -10.65 30.19 -13.48
C GLN A 1038 -10.42 31.20 -14.60
N THR A 1039 -11.50 31.85 -15.06
CA THR A 1039 -11.46 32.96 -16.04
C THR A 1039 -11.94 34.25 -15.37
N ARG A 1040 -11.17 35.33 -15.48
CA ARG A 1040 -11.44 36.58 -14.74
C ARG A 1040 -11.63 37.74 -15.70
N PRO A 1041 -12.87 38.25 -15.85
CA PRO A 1041 -13.20 39.30 -16.84
C PRO A 1041 -12.49 40.62 -16.58
N ASN A 1042 -12.21 40.92 -15.31
CA ASN A 1042 -11.68 42.22 -14.87
C ASN A 1042 -10.14 42.24 -14.77
N MET A 1043 -9.46 41.33 -15.47
CA MET A 1043 -8.00 41.20 -15.46
C MET A 1043 -7.47 41.04 -16.88
N ALA A 1044 -6.22 41.46 -17.10
CA ALA A 1044 -5.55 41.25 -18.38
C ALA A 1044 -5.45 39.75 -18.68
N ASP A 1045 -5.65 39.36 -19.94
CA ASP A 1045 -5.80 37.96 -20.34
C ASP A 1045 -4.71 37.04 -19.80
N ALA A 1046 -3.44 37.41 -19.98
CA ALA A 1046 -2.28 36.63 -19.58
C ALA A 1046 -2.19 36.34 -18.06
N ILE A 1047 -2.94 37.07 -17.22
CA ILE A 1047 -2.99 36.85 -15.76
C ILE A 1047 -4.40 36.58 -15.24
N GLY A 1048 -5.44 36.83 -16.03
CA GLY A 1048 -6.83 36.58 -15.67
C GLY A 1048 -7.16 35.09 -15.65
N GLY A 1049 -6.58 34.33 -16.58
CA GLY A 1049 -6.72 32.87 -16.63
C GLY A 1049 -5.76 32.18 -15.67
N VAL A 1050 -6.31 31.39 -14.74
CA VAL A 1050 -5.51 30.56 -13.81
C VAL A 1050 -6.07 29.14 -13.77
N ALA A 1051 -5.22 28.17 -14.09
CA ALA A 1051 -5.46 26.75 -13.88
C ALA A 1051 -4.86 26.34 -12.54
N TRP A 1052 -5.71 25.91 -11.60
CA TRP A 1052 -5.28 25.25 -10.38
C TRP A 1052 -5.10 23.77 -10.69
N TYR A 1053 -3.86 23.28 -10.67
CA TYR A 1053 -3.50 21.94 -11.12
C TYR A 1053 -2.98 21.10 -9.95
N ALA A 1054 -3.63 19.97 -9.68
CA ALA A 1054 -3.15 18.95 -8.75
C ALA A 1054 -2.71 17.71 -9.52
N GLN A 1055 -1.52 17.19 -9.22
CA GLN A 1055 -1.00 15.93 -9.75
C GLN A 1055 -1.37 14.79 -8.80
N GLY A 1056 -2.14 13.80 -9.28
CA GLY A 1056 -2.61 12.66 -8.50
C GLY A 1056 -4.01 12.83 -7.90
N VAL A 1057 -4.27 12.12 -6.79
CA VAL A 1057 -5.57 12.04 -6.12
C VAL A 1057 -5.87 13.37 -5.41
N PRO A 1058 -6.99 14.07 -5.71
CA PRO A 1058 -7.28 15.39 -5.15
C PRO A 1058 -7.37 15.43 -3.63
N ALA A 1059 -7.88 14.36 -2.99
CA ALA A 1059 -7.91 14.24 -1.53
C ALA A 1059 -6.52 14.32 -0.88
N ASP A 1060 -5.47 13.92 -1.61
CA ASP A 1060 -4.10 13.82 -1.11
C ASP A 1060 -3.14 14.86 -1.70
N SER A 1061 -3.55 15.58 -2.75
CA SER A 1061 -2.66 16.38 -3.59
C SER A 1061 -2.88 17.88 -3.46
N VAL A 1062 -1.81 18.66 -3.61
CA VAL A 1062 -1.85 20.13 -3.58
C VAL A 1062 -2.22 20.69 -4.95
N TYR A 1063 -3.06 21.72 -4.97
CA TYR A 1063 -3.36 22.49 -6.18
C TYR A 1063 -2.36 23.63 -6.37
N PHE A 1064 -1.59 23.58 -7.44
CA PHE A 1064 -0.65 24.63 -7.85
C PHE A 1064 -1.31 25.62 -8.81
N PRO A 1065 -1.09 26.93 -8.65
CA PRO A 1065 -1.59 27.91 -9.60
C PRO A 1065 -0.70 27.93 -10.84
N ILE A 1066 -1.32 27.89 -12.01
CA ILE A 1066 -0.66 28.02 -13.30
C ILE A 1066 -1.39 29.10 -14.09
N SER A 1067 -0.72 30.21 -14.35
CA SER A 1067 -1.28 31.27 -15.19
C SER A 1067 -1.30 30.83 -16.66
N CYS A 1068 -2.37 31.20 -17.38
CA CYS A 1068 -2.45 30.95 -18.82
C CYS A 1068 -1.39 31.70 -19.65
N GLY A 1069 -0.75 32.72 -19.06
CA GLY A 1069 0.35 33.48 -19.65
C GLY A 1069 1.75 32.94 -19.33
N GLN A 1070 1.88 31.99 -18.39
CA GLN A 1070 3.16 31.33 -18.16
C GLN A 1070 3.63 30.60 -19.43
N THR A 1071 4.94 30.63 -19.64
CA THR A 1071 5.63 30.04 -20.78
C THR A 1071 6.43 28.81 -20.38
N THR A 1072 6.80 28.69 -19.10
CA THR A 1072 7.60 27.59 -18.57
C THR A 1072 7.06 27.04 -17.25
N LEU A 1073 7.35 25.77 -16.99
CA LEU A 1073 7.17 25.08 -15.71
C LEU A 1073 8.51 24.49 -15.28
N PRO A 1074 8.78 24.34 -13.98
CA PRO A 1074 10.03 23.75 -13.51
C PRO A 1074 10.08 22.25 -13.85
N THR A 1075 11.29 21.72 -14.07
CA THR A 1075 11.53 20.33 -14.49
C THR A 1075 10.84 19.30 -13.58
N VAL A 1076 10.83 19.54 -12.26
CA VAL A 1076 10.18 18.67 -11.24
C VAL A 1076 8.72 18.36 -11.56
N PHE A 1077 8.01 19.27 -12.23
CA PHE A 1077 6.59 19.14 -12.55
C PHE A 1077 6.33 18.25 -13.77
N ASN A 1078 7.31 18.11 -14.67
CA ASN A 1078 7.14 17.49 -16.00
C ASN A 1078 8.10 16.34 -16.31
N GLN A 1079 8.99 15.96 -15.39
CA GLN A 1079 9.95 14.88 -15.64
C GLN A 1079 9.44 13.47 -15.28
N ALA A 1080 8.29 13.38 -14.61
CA ALA A 1080 7.75 12.12 -14.13
C ALA A 1080 7.52 11.11 -15.27
N ILE A 1081 8.06 9.89 -15.09
CA ILE A 1081 7.75 8.72 -15.91
C ILE A 1081 7.14 7.68 -14.97
N ARG A 1082 5.97 7.13 -15.31
CA ARG A 1082 5.17 6.30 -14.39
C ARG A 1082 5.86 5.00 -13.99
N THR A 1083 6.66 4.41 -14.86
CA THR A 1083 7.38 3.16 -14.59
C THR A 1083 8.77 3.39 -14.00
N GLN A 1084 9.16 4.65 -13.76
CA GLN A 1084 10.45 5.02 -13.19
C GLN A 1084 10.23 5.91 -11.98
N PHE A 1085 10.46 5.35 -10.79
CA PHE A 1085 10.36 6.12 -9.54
C PHE A 1085 11.41 7.24 -9.54
N ASP A 1086 10.97 8.46 -9.24
CA ASP A 1086 11.81 9.66 -9.26
C ASP A 1086 11.51 10.56 -8.07
N THR A 1087 12.49 10.72 -7.18
CA THR A 1087 12.40 11.56 -5.97
C THR A 1087 12.57 13.05 -6.23
N GLU A 1088 12.77 13.45 -7.48
CA GLU A 1088 12.76 14.85 -7.90
C GLU A 1088 11.44 15.24 -8.58
N SER A 1089 10.50 14.30 -8.74
CA SER A 1089 9.22 14.54 -9.39
C SER A 1089 8.13 14.99 -8.42
N THR A 1090 7.38 16.03 -8.81
CA THR A 1090 6.17 16.49 -8.10
C THR A 1090 5.08 15.41 -8.09
N TRP A 1091 4.87 14.73 -9.22
CA TRP A 1091 3.84 13.70 -9.33
C TRP A 1091 4.14 12.52 -8.41
N TRP A 1092 5.39 12.04 -8.42
CA TRP A 1092 5.80 10.96 -7.52
C TRP A 1092 5.74 11.37 -6.05
N ALA A 1093 5.96 12.64 -5.71
CA ALA A 1093 5.84 13.12 -4.33
C ALA A 1093 4.43 12.86 -3.78
N PHE A 1094 3.39 13.23 -4.53
CA PHE A 1094 2.00 13.00 -4.14
C PHE A 1094 1.61 11.53 -4.24
N GLN A 1095 1.94 10.88 -5.34
CA GLN A 1095 1.63 9.46 -5.54
C GLN A 1095 2.26 8.57 -4.47
N PHE A 1096 3.48 8.87 -4.05
CA PHE A 1096 4.14 8.13 -2.98
C PHE A 1096 3.35 8.25 -1.67
N THR A 1097 2.95 9.46 -1.27
CA THR A 1097 2.16 9.65 -0.04
C THR A 1097 0.77 9.04 -0.11
N THR A 1098 0.10 9.12 -1.27
CA THR A 1098 -1.19 8.44 -1.52
C THR A 1098 -1.06 6.93 -1.37
N ASN A 1099 0.04 6.34 -1.83
CA ASN A 1099 0.27 4.88 -1.70
C ASN A 1099 0.76 4.46 -0.32
N TRP A 1100 1.43 5.35 0.42
CA TRP A 1100 1.85 5.06 1.79
C TRP A 1100 0.68 5.17 2.79
N ALA A 1101 -0.31 6.03 2.52
CA ALA A 1101 -1.44 6.28 3.41
C ALA A 1101 -2.24 5.01 3.79
N PRO A 1102 -2.57 4.07 2.88
CA PRO A 1102 -3.30 2.84 3.20
C PRO A 1102 -2.73 2.01 4.35
N LEU A 1103 -1.41 2.08 4.60
CA LEU A 1103 -0.79 1.37 5.72
C LEU A 1103 -1.44 1.72 7.05
N ARG A 1104 -1.89 2.98 7.21
CA ARG A 1104 -2.62 3.54 8.36
C ARG A 1104 -3.46 4.75 7.97
N TYR A 1105 -4.41 4.55 7.07
CA TYR A 1105 -5.17 5.66 6.45
C TYR A 1105 -5.84 6.56 7.50
N ASP A 1106 -6.43 5.95 8.53
CA ASP A 1106 -7.05 6.61 9.67
C ASP A 1106 -6.17 7.66 10.37
N LEU A 1107 -4.85 7.52 10.31
CA LEU A 1107 -3.88 8.46 10.89
C LEU A 1107 -3.09 9.25 9.83
N ILE A 1108 -2.47 8.56 8.87
CA ILE A 1108 -1.57 9.16 7.87
C ILE A 1108 -2.33 10.18 7.02
N HIS A 1109 -3.56 9.86 6.60
CA HIS A 1109 -4.36 10.78 5.78
C HIS A 1109 -4.69 12.08 6.53
N ARG A 1110 -4.74 12.09 7.88
CA ARG A 1110 -4.92 13.34 8.65
C ARG A 1110 -3.71 14.26 8.51
N HIS A 1111 -2.50 13.70 8.48
CA HIS A 1111 -1.28 14.46 8.25
C HIS A 1111 -1.24 14.98 6.80
N ILE A 1112 -1.55 14.13 5.83
CA ILE A 1112 -1.65 14.52 4.41
C ILE A 1112 -2.66 15.63 4.23
N HIS A 1113 -3.87 15.49 4.76
CA HIS A 1113 -4.92 16.49 4.71
C HIS A 1113 -4.46 17.84 5.28
N THR A 1114 -3.79 17.82 6.43
CA THR A 1114 -3.26 19.03 7.08
C THR A 1114 -2.23 19.75 6.21
N GLU A 1115 -1.22 19.02 5.71
CA GLU A 1115 -0.19 19.63 4.84
C GLU A 1115 -0.77 20.08 3.50
N ARG A 1116 -1.70 19.32 2.91
CA ARG A 1116 -2.39 19.69 1.68
C ARG A 1116 -3.16 20.99 1.82
N VAL A 1117 -3.96 21.15 2.89
CA VAL A 1117 -4.73 22.37 3.17
C VAL A 1117 -3.80 23.56 3.36
N LYS A 1118 -2.70 23.38 4.09
CA LYS A 1118 -1.67 24.40 4.29
C LYS A 1118 -1.09 24.90 2.96
N TYR A 1119 -0.58 24.01 2.10
CA TYR A 1119 0.01 24.44 0.83
C TYR A 1119 -1.02 24.96 -0.18
N THR A 1120 -2.24 24.43 -0.19
CA THR A 1120 -3.32 24.97 -1.02
C THR A 1120 -3.69 26.39 -0.57
N THR A 1121 -3.67 26.66 0.74
CA THR A 1121 -3.89 28.02 1.28
C THR A 1121 -2.75 28.96 0.90
N LEU A 1122 -1.49 28.53 1.06
CA LEU A 1122 -0.31 29.31 0.64
C LEU A 1122 -0.33 29.62 -0.86
N ALA A 1123 -0.78 28.68 -1.70
CA ALA A 1123 -0.94 28.89 -3.12
C ALA A 1123 -1.98 29.99 -3.44
N ARG A 1124 -3.09 30.03 -2.70
CA ARG A 1124 -4.10 31.11 -2.80
C ARG A 1124 -3.53 32.46 -2.37
N GLU A 1125 -2.79 32.49 -1.27
CA GLU A 1125 -2.13 33.72 -0.78
C GLU A 1125 -1.06 34.22 -1.76
N LEU A 1126 -0.31 33.30 -2.39
CA LEU A 1126 0.67 33.61 -3.42
C LEU A 1126 0.01 34.25 -4.65
N GLN A 1127 -1.10 33.70 -5.12
CA GLN A 1127 -1.88 34.33 -6.20
C GLN A 1127 -2.30 35.75 -5.82
N GLN A 1128 -2.92 35.93 -4.65
CA GLN A 1128 -3.43 37.23 -4.23
C GLN A 1128 -2.32 38.27 -4.07
N SER A 1129 -1.17 37.87 -3.51
CA SER A 1129 -0.03 38.76 -3.26
C SER A 1129 0.73 39.15 -4.54
N THR A 1130 0.90 38.23 -5.48
CA THR A 1130 1.51 38.51 -6.79
C THR A 1130 0.62 39.47 -7.60
N GLU A 1131 -0.70 39.26 -7.60
CA GLU A 1131 -1.65 40.15 -8.26
C GLU A 1131 -1.75 41.53 -7.60
N ALA A 1132 -1.72 41.59 -6.27
CA ALA A 1132 -1.62 42.86 -5.55
C ALA A 1132 -0.32 43.59 -5.90
N SER A 1133 0.80 42.88 -6.04
CA SER A 1133 2.09 43.45 -6.44
C SER A 1133 2.09 43.98 -7.86
N CYS A 1134 1.48 43.27 -8.81
CA CYS A 1134 1.31 43.76 -10.18
C CYS A 1134 0.54 45.08 -10.21
N ARG A 1135 -0.56 45.17 -9.44
CA ARG A 1135 -1.38 46.38 -9.33
C ARG A 1135 -0.64 47.52 -8.64
N SER A 1136 -0.04 47.28 -7.48
CA SER A 1136 0.61 48.33 -6.67
C SER A 1136 1.84 48.93 -7.34
N ARG A 1137 2.56 48.13 -8.13
CA ARG A 1137 3.74 48.55 -8.89
C ARG A 1137 3.42 49.04 -10.30
N ASN A 1138 2.15 49.00 -10.70
CA ASN A 1138 1.69 49.36 -12.05
C ASN A 1138 2.52 48.67 -13.16
N LEU A 1139 2.76 47.37 -13.01
CA LEU A 1139 3.57 46.59 -13.94
C LEU A 1139 2.89 46.48 -15.31
N SER A 1140 3.69 46.39 -16.37
CA SER A 1140 3.18 45.96 -17.67
C SER A 1140 2.66 44.52 -17.60
N THR A 1141 1.80 44.12 -18.54
CA THR A 1141 1.30 42.72 -18.58
C THR A 1141 2.44 41.72 -18.67
N SER A 1142 3.48 41.99 -19.48
CA SER A 1142 4.65 41.13 -19.60
C SER A 1142 5.45 41.04 -18.30
N ASP A 1143 5.66 42.17 -17.61
CA ASP A 1143 6.39 42.18 -16.33
C ASP A 1143 5.59 41.45 -15.23
N CYS A 1144 4.26 41.58 -15.25
CA CYS A 1144 3.40 40.85 -14.32
C CYS A 1144 3.41 39.33 -14.60
N VAL A 1145 3.37 38.91 -15.87
CA VAL A 1145 3.51 37.50 -16.25
C VAL A 1145 4.86 36.94 -15.79
N ALA A 1146 5.96 37.68 -16.00
CA ALA A 1146 7.28 37.27 -15.54
C ALA A 1146 7.35 37.13 -14.00
N LEU A 1147 6.73 38.06 -13.26
CA LEU A 1147 6.62 37.98 -11.81
C LEU A 1147 5.83 36.75 -11.36
N VAL A 1148 4.67 36.50 -11.97
CA VAL A 1148 3.80 35.36 -11.66
C VAL A 1148 4.51 34.04 -12.00
N GLU A 1149 5.13 33.94 -13.18
CA GLU A 1149 5.87 32.76 -13.60
C GLU A 1149 6.99 32.42 -12.63
N SER A 1150 7.82 33.40 -12.27
CA SER A 1150 8.90 33.21 -11.32
C SER A 1150 8.38 32.73 -9.96
N ALA A 1151 7.35 33.40 -9.43
CA ALA A 1151 6.80 33.09 -8.11
C ALA A 1151 6.13 31.71 -8.06
N TYR A 1152 5.36 31.36 -9.08
CA TYR A 1152 4.66 30.06 -9.14
C TYR A 1152 5.64 28.91 -9.37
N ASN A 1153 6.65 29.08 -10.23
CA ASN A 1153 7.67 28.07 -10.46
C ASN A 1153 8.52 27.83 -9.19
N GLU A 1154 8.90 28.89 -8.49
CA GLU A 1154 9.59 28.79 -7.19
C GLU A 1154 8.73 28.06 -6.14
N PHE A 1155 7.43 28.36 -6.09
CA PHE A 1155 6.49 27.70 -5.19
C PHE A 1155 6.32 26.21 -5.49
N ILE A 1156 6.25 25.83 -6.77
CA ILE A 1156 6.21 24.41 -7.19
C ILE A 1156 7.46 23.67 -6.71
N VAL A 1157 8.65 24.20 -6.96
CA VAL A 1157 9.91 23.57 -6.54
C VAL A 1157 10.01 23.45 -5.03
N THR A 1158 9.72 24.54 -4.31
CA THR A 1158 9.82 24.59 -2.85
C THR A 1158 8.83 23.64 -2.19
N THR A 1159 7.58 23.61 -2.68
CA THR A 1159 6.55 22.70 -2.16
C THR A 1159 6.87 21.24 -2.47
N THR A 1160 7.38 20.94 -3.67
CA THR A 1160 7.79 19.57 -4.03
C THR A 1160 8.88 19.06 -3.10
N ASN A 1161 9.92 19.86 -2.87
CA ASN A 1161 11.00 19.51 -1.94
C ASN A 1161 10.48 19.32 -0.51
N ALA A 1162 9.61 20.22 -0.04
CA ALA A 1162 9.01 20.10 1.29
C ALA A 1162 8.08 18.89 1.42
N TRP A 1163 7.39 18.50 0.35
CA TRP A 1163 6.53 17.32 0.32
C TRP A 1163 7.34 16.03 0.39
N TRP A 1164 8.49 15.94 -0.28
CA TRP A 1164 9.39 14.80 -0.13
C TRP A 1164 9.94 14.67 1.30
N GLN A 1165 10.33 15.79 1.93
CA GLN A 1165 10.72 15.79 3.34
C GLN A 1165 9.56 15.37 4.26
N PHE A 1166 8.33 15.74 3.91
CA PHE A 1166 7.13 15.26 4.59
C PHE A 1166 6.92 13.74 4.37
N ALA A 1167 7.04 13.25 3.14
CA ALA A 1167 6.91 11.83 2.81
C ALA A 1167 7.90 10.96 3.59
N TRP A 1168 9.18 11.35 3.66
CA TRP A 1168 10.20 10.61 4.42
C TRP A 1168 9.92 10.59 5.92
N ARG A 1169 9.37 11.68 6.47
CA ARG A 1169 8.88 11.69 7.86
C ARG A 1169 7.72 10.74 8.06
N LEU A 1170 6.79 10.64 7.11
CA LEU A 1170 5.69 9.66 7.20
C LEU A 1170 6.22 8.21 7.19
N VAL A 1171 7.23 7.91 6.37
CA VAL A 1171 7.87 6.58 6.34
C VAL A 1171 8.52 6.25 7.69
N SER A 1172 9.30 7.18 8.23
CA SER A 1172 9.95 6.96 9.53
C SER A 1172 8.98 6.94 10.71
N SER A 1173 7.92 7.75 10.65
CA SER A 1173 6.92 7.82 11.72
C SER A 1173 5.94 6.67 11.69
N PHE A 1174 5.55 6.15 10.53
CA PHE A 1174 4.54 5.09 10.41
C PHE A 1174 5.08 3.89 9.65
N ASN A 1175 5.56 2.89 10.39
CA ASN A 1175 6.04 1.63 9.81
C ASN A 1175 5.81 0.45 10.77
N ALA A 1176 5.66 -0.75 10.21
CA ALA A 1176 5.39 -2.00 10.93
C ALA A 1176 4.18 -1.95 11.89
N GLY A 1177 3.18 -1.10 11.63
CA GLY A 1177 2.00 -0.94 12.49
C GLY A 1177 2.22 -0.08 13.75
N TYR A 1178 3.36 0.61 13.85
CA TYR A 1178 3.72 1.51 14.94
C TYR A 1178 3.74 2.96 14.49
N GLU A 1179 3.66 3.87 15.48
CA GLU A 1179 3.91 5.30 15.30
C GLU A 1179 5.13 5.71 16.13
N PHE A 1180 6.12 6.34 15.50
CA PHE A 1180 7.36 6.79 16.12
C PHE A 1180 7.51 8.32 16.08
N PHE A 1181 8.05 8.86 17.17
CA PHE A 1181 8.18 10.29 17.46
C PHE A 1181 9.63 10.72 17.71
N ASN A 1182 10.45 9.88 18.35
CA ASN A 1182 11.86 10.11 18.67
C ASN A 1182 12.57 8.79 19.02
N GLU A 1183 13.88 8.83 19.32
CA GLU A 1183 14.71 7.65 19.65
C GLU A 1183 14.77 7.27 21.15
N SER A 1184 13.89 7.80 21.99
CA SER A 1184 13.83 7.43 23.42
C SER A 1184 12.98 6.16 23.65
N ALA A 1185 13.09 5.55 24.83
CA ALA A 1185 12.29 4.39 25.23
C ALA A 1185 10.77 4.57 25.06
N THR A 1186 10.28 5.81 25.18
CA THR A 1186 8.84 6.16 25.03
C THR A 1186 8.53 6.83 23.69
N GLY A 1187 9.50 6.82 22.78
CA GLY A 1187 9.46 7.46 21.47
C GLY A 1187 8.62 6.72 20.42
N GLY A 1188 7.95 5.63 20.78
CA GLY A 1188 7.07 4.87 19.89
C GLY A 1188 5.79 4.41 20.59
N ARG A 1189 4.76 4.09 19.81
CA ARG A 1189 3.55 3.43 20.30
C ARG A 1189 2.99 2.42 19.31
N SER A 1190 2.54 1.28 19.82
CA SER A 1190 1.64 0.39 19.08
C SER A 1190 0.29 1.07 18.92
N ILE A 1191 -0.33 0.90 17.76
CA ILE A 1191 -1.57 1.62 17.46
C ILE A 1191 -2.80 0.70 17.48
N GLY A 1192 -2.61 -0.58 17.09
CA GLY A 1192 -3.63 -1.63 17.10
C GLY A 1192 -4.71 -1.49 16.03
N TYR A 1193 -5.68 -2.40 16.05
CA TYR A 1193 -6.87 -2.41 15.19
C TYR A 1193 -8.06 -1.71 15.87
N PRO A 1194 -8.97 -1.12 15.09
CA PRO A 1194 -10.23 -0.62 15.61
C PRO A 1194 -11.20 -1.77 15.94
N ALA A 1195 -12.14 -1.51 16.84
CA ALA A 1195 -13.06 -2.51 17.39
C ALA A 1195 -13.99 -3.13 16.33
N ASP A 1196 -14.47 -2.28 15.43
CA ASP A 1196 -15.36 -2.62 14.32
C ASP A 1196 -14.71 -3.61 13.34
N TRP A 1197 -13.42 -3.45 13.04
CA TRP A 1197 -12.67 -4.42 12.24
C TRP A 1197 -12.50 -5.74 12.99
N ALA A 1198 -11.99 -5.69 14.23
CA ALA A 1198 -11.69 -6.90 14.98
C ALA A 1198 -12.92 -7.80 15.20
N ASN A 1199 -14.08 -7.22 15.51
CA ASN A 1199 -15.34 -7.95 15.68
C ASN A 1199 -15.84 -8.67 14.42
N GLN A 1200 -15.29 -8.35 13.24
CA GLN A 1200 -15.65 -8.95 11.96
C GLN A 1200 -14.59 -9.94 11.46
N THR A 1201 -13.63 -10.28 12.31
CA THR A 1201 -12.52 -11.20 12.03
C THR A 1201 -12.49 -12.34 13.04
N GLU A 1202 -11.53 -13.24 12.88
CA GLU A 1202 -11.22 -14.32 13.82
C GLU A 1202 -10.42 -13.89 15.08
N TYR A 1203 -10.42 -12.58 15.42
CA TYR A 1203 -9.77 -12.03 16.63
C TYR A 1203 -10.38 -12.57 17.93
#